data_AF-A0A3B5PWW5-F1
#
_entry.id   AF-A0A3B5PWW5-F1
#
_cell.length_a   1.000
_cell.length_b   1.000
_cell.length_c   1.000
_cell.angle_alpha   90.00
_cell.angle_beta   90.00
_cell.angle_gamma   90.00
#
_symmetry.space_group_name_H-M   'P 1'
#
loop_
_entity.id
_entity.type
_entity.pdbx_description
1 polymer ?
#
loop_
_entity_poly.entity_id
_entity_poly.type
_entity_poly.pdbx_seq_one_letter_code
_entity_poly.pdbx_strand_id
1 'polypeptide(L)'
;MREFGALLAVLAVLSVGLWSSEAGVRMQKAAAAGNSSGDSREESSRAAGHATCPGRCRCEGDGLLHRVDCSDLGLREIPSNLSVFTSYLDLSMNNLTVMTSGALSNLHFLEELRLAGNDLSFIPRGAFSGLYNLKVLMLQNNQLRSVPAEALTNLHNLQSLRLDANHISGVPPGCFFGLRSLRHLWLDDNALTEVPVKALGELPTLQAMTLALNHIAHIPDHAFSKLGRLVVLHLNNNRIVSMGNSCFHGLHSLETLDLNYNSLVEFPTAIHSLSHLKELGFHSNNIQSIPEQAFTGNPSLISLLFYDNPIQSVGRSAFQNLPELRTLSLNGAAELAEFPDLSGTKGLESLTITGARITSLPSSMCEQLPNLQLLDLSYNKIQTLPSFTGCESIQKIDLHHNEIEELRENTFTGLMTLRSLDLSWNRLSSVKPNSFFALTSLSKLDLSSNQLSSLPLTGLQSLTHIRLVGNDQLMELIPREDLPQVRVMELPYAFQCCAFISCEMRGEGGLSWEREEAADSTARDAPFLSSQVDQDWDDFLMEFEDEPKSQHSVHCSPTPGPFRPCLRLLGSWMIRGGVWLIAAISLVSNGLVVLSVFFSPASVVTPPKLLVGLLALVNGLMGVWSGWLAAVDAWTFGSFWRFGVKWESSFLCRLSGFLCVFASQTALFLLTVAALERCLSAAGATQSSKTDRSSGRSSSTLFIRLSIFLCFLLGFVITLPPLMAGHSSSSFCLPLPSSSSSSSTLAFAVSLVLFDSLCFLVMTLSYTRLYCRASKAPPNSDDDAPLTRHVAWLLFSDCLLYLPVAFLSFSSLLRLPAAGPEAAKGVLLLVTPLPACVNPLLYLLFNPLARGELAALAARACRGAVATKLQRRGVTGGRPLDSTYDEDAEKQSCDSTQALVVVEGVKEEEEQRSKTQPSLSAAQRR
;
A
#
# COMPACT_ATOMS: atom_id res chain seq x y z
N MET A 1 -30.10 29.72 35.71
CA MET A 1 -30.48 30.10 34.33
C MET A 1 -29.46 31.07 33.72
N ARG A 2 -29.13 32.21 34.35
CA ARG A 2 -28.15 33.17 33.80
C ARG A 2 -26.68 32.71 33.80
N GLU A 3 -26.21 31.97 34.81
CA GLU A 3 -24.81 31.52 34.88
C GLU A 3 -24.47 30.32 33.96
N PHE A 4 -25.47 29.49 33.64
CA PHE A 4 -25.31 28.35 32.71
C PHE A 4 -25.31 28.80 31.24
N GLY A 5 -25.94 29.95 30.95
CA GLY A 5 -25.89 30.59 29.63
C GLY A 5 -24.50 31.10 29.27
N ALA A 6 -23.68 31.49 30.26
CA ALA A 6 -22.29 31.88 30.03
C ALA A 6 -21.40 30.68 29.68
N LEU A 7 -21.63 29.52 30.32
CA LEU A 7 -20.92 28.27 30.03
C LEU A 7 -21.29 27.73 28.63
N LEU A 8 -22.56 27.83 28.24
CA LEU A 8 -23.04 27.48 26.89
C LEU A 8 -22.57 28.48 25.82
N ALA A 9 -22.42 29.77 26.14
CA ALA A 9 -21.87 30.77 25.23
C ALA A 9 -20.37 30.54 24.96
N VAL A 10 -19.60 30.12 25.96
CA VAL A 10 -18.18 29.73 25.78
C VAL A 10 -18.04 28.45 24.94
N LEU A 11 -18.98 27.51 25.06
CA LEU A 11 -19.04 26.31 24.21
C LEU A 11 -19.53 26.61 22.78
N ALA A 12 -20.40 27.61 22.59
CA ALA A 12 -20.89 28.03 21.28
C ALA A 12 -19.87 28.88 20.48
N VAL A 13 -18.95 29.58 21.15
CA VAL A 13 -17.88 30.32 20.48
C VAL A 13 -16.81 29.38 19.90
N LEU A 14 -16.66 28.16 20.44
CA LEU A 14 -15.77 27.13 19.90
C LEU A 14 -16.34 26.39 18.68
N SER A 15 -17.65 26.50 18.41
CA SER A 15 -18.32 25.80 17.30
C SER A 15 -18.62 26.67 16.07
N VAL A 16 -18.38 27.99 16.12
CA VAL A 16 -18.75 28.93 15.04
C VAL A 16 -17.57 29.31 14.13
N GLY A 17 -16.40 28.69 14.30
CA GLY A 17 -15.23 28.89 13.41
C GLY A 17 -15.25 28.08 12.11
N LEU A 18 -16.23 27.20 11.92
CA LEU A 18 -16.41 26.43 10.69
C LEU A 18 -17.79 26.75 10.16
N TRP A 19 -17.85 27.52 9.07
CA TRP A 19 -18.85 27.50 7.99
C TRP A 19 -18.89 28.88 7.32
N SER A 20 -18.12 29.03 6.25
CA SER A 20 -18.41 30.01 5.20
C SER A 20 -17.82 29.51 3.89
N SER A 21 -18.57 29.76 2.81
CA SER A 21 -18.25 29.56 1.39
C SER A 21 -18.84 28.29 0.75
N GLU A 22 -20.08 28.41 0.28
CA GLU A 22 -20.43 27.91 -1.06
C GLU A 22 -21.73 28.58 -1.57
N ALA A 23 -21.61 29.39 -2.63
CA ALA A 23 -22.67 29.60 -3.63
C ALA A 23 -22.15 30.35 -4.88
N GLY A 24 -22.08 29.62 -6.00
CA GLY A 24 -22.68 30.03 -7.28
C GLY A 24 -21.81 30.73 -8.34
N VAL A 25 -21.69 30.11 -9.52
CA VAL A 25 -22.43 30.46 -10.77
C VAL A 25 -21.68 29.96 -12.04
N ARG A 26 -22.28 28.95 -12.68
CA ARG A 26 -22.75 28.89 -14.09
C ARG A 26 -21.80 29.12 -15.30
N MET A 27 -21.70 28.05 -16.11
CA MET A 27 -21.69 27.94 -17.58
C MET A 27 -21.15 29.07 -18.48
N GLN A 28 -20.25 28.68 -19.40
CA GLN A 28 -20.32 29.09 -20.81
C GLN A 28 -19.77 28.02 -21.76
N LYS A 29 -20.49 27.81 -22.87
CA LYS A 29 -20.18 27.00 -24.05
C LYS A 29 -19.25 27.77 -25.00
N ALA A 30 -18.33 27.05 -25.68
CA ALA A 30 -17.97 27.19 -27.11
C ALA A 30 -16.96 26.07 -27.42
N ALA A 31 -17.28 25.05 -28.23
CA ALA A 31 -17.24 25.03 -29.70
C ALA A 31 -15.83 25.12 -30.30
N ALA A 32 -15.32 23.98 -30.82
CA ALA A 32 -14.52 23.93 -32.04
C ALA A 32 -14.43 22.48 -32.55
N ALA A 33 -15.11 22.21 -33.66
CA ALA A 33 -14.85 21.11 -34.58
C ALA A 33 -14.46 21.73 -35.92
N GLY A 34 -13.54 21.09 -36.65
CA GLY A 34 -13.47 21.21 -38.10
C GLY A 34 -12.17 21.76 -38.71
N ASN A 35 -11.66 20.92 -39.62
CA ASN A 35 -11.00 21.24 -40.90
C ASN A 35 -9.48 21.49 -40.98
N SER A 36 -8.84 20.43 -41.48
CA SER A 36 -8.06 20.36 -42.72
C SER A 36 -8.01 21.56 -43.69
N SER A 37 -6.85 21.62 -44.35
CA SER A 37 -6.53 22.09 -45.73
C SER A 37 -5.90 23.48 -45.94
N GLY A 38 -4.88 23.49 -46.82
CA GLY A 38 -4.24 24.66 -47.45
C GLY A 38 -2.76 24.82 -47.05
N ASP A 39 -1.77 24.17 -47.65
CA ASP A 39 -1.27 24.21 -49.05
C ASP A 39 -0.41 25.47 -49.39
N SER A 40 0.66 25.18 -50.13
CA SER A 40 1.40 26.00 -51.11
C SER A 40 2.82 26.52 -50.79
N ARG A 41 3.68 26.20 -51.77
CA ARG A 41 5.02 26.70 -52.19
C ARG A 41 6.05 25.56 -52.15
N GLU A 42 6.59 25.07 -53.27
CA GLU A 42 7.15 25.83 -54.41
C GLU A 42 6.86 25.23 -55.79
N GLU A 43 6.83 26.14 -56.78
CA GLU A 43 6.66 25.90 -58.20
C GLU A 43 7.97 25.49 -58.92
N SER A 44 7.74 24.86 -60.08
CA SER A 44 8.47 25.05 -61.35
C SER A 44 9.48 23.97 -61.75
N SER A 45 9.08 23.11 -62.70
CA SER A 45 9.31 23.40 -64.12
C SER A 45 8.86 22.23 -65.00
N ARG A 46 8.05 22.52 -66.02
CA ARG A 46 7.71 21.60 -67.12
C ARG A 46 8.68 21.87 -68.27
N ALA A 47 9.32 20.82 -68.81
CA ALA A 47 9.61 20.72 -70.23
C ALA A 47 9.76 19.25 -70.63
N ALA A 48 9.26 18.94 -71.82
CA ALA A 48 8.76 17.64 -72.24
C ALA A 48 9.81 16.69 -72.85
N GLY A 49 9.70 15.42 -72.47
CA GLY A 49 10.07 14.24 -73.24
C GLY A 49 9.11 13.12 -72.83
N HIS A 50 8.25 12.66 -73.73
CA HIS A 50 7.21 11.64 -73.44
C HIS A 50 7.84 10.36 -72.87
N ALA A 51 7.67 10.13 -71.57
CA ALA A 51 7.89 8.85 -70.93
C ALA A 51 6.53 8.25 -70.58
N THR A 52 6.24 7.10 -71.18
CA THR A 52 5.05 6.25 -71.04
C THR A 52 4.87 5.75 -69.60
N CYS A 53 4.37 6.63 -68.73
CA CYS A 53 3.85 6.23 -67.43
C CYS A 53 2.35 5.89 -67.59
N PRO A 54 1.85 4.77 -67.02
CA PRO A 54 0.43 4.49 -67.00
C PRO A 54 -0.35 5.61 -66.32
N GLY A 55 -1.50 6.01 -66.89
CA GLY A 55 -2.17 7.28 -66.55
C GLY A 55 -2.68 7.43 -65.11
N ARG A 56 -2.69 6.35 -64.31
CA ARG A 56 -3.02 6.38 -62.87
C ARG A 56 -1.81 6.11 -61.96
N CYS A 57 -0.68 5.74 -62.53
CA CYS A 57 0.52 5.35 -61.79
C CYS A 57 1.49 6.51 -61.67
N ARG A 58 2.39 6.41 -60.70
CA ARG A 58 3.52 7.31 -60.50
C ARG A 58 4.77 6.65 -61.04
N CYS A 59 5.52 7.37 -61.88
CA CYS A 59 6.79 6.87 -62.41
C CYS A 59 7.92 7.83 -62.06
N GLU A 60 9.04 7.25 -61.66
CA GLU A 60 10.30 7.96 -61.36
C GLU A 60 11.41 7.41 -62.26
N GLY A 61 12.23 8.30 -62.82
CA GLY A 61 13.40 7.92 -63.60
C GLY A 61 14.60 7.71 -62.70
N ASP A 62 15.21 6.53 -62.75
CA ASP A 62 16.49 6.19 -62.14
C ASP A 62 17.55 6.00 -63.25
N GLY A 63 18.10 7.11 -63.73
CA GLY A 63 18.97 7.12 -64.91
C GLY A 63 18.21 6.69 -66.18
N LEU A 64 18.62 5.56 -66.78
CA LEU A 64 17.95 4.95 -67.93
C LEU A 64 16.81 3.98 -67.55
N LEU A 65 16.68 3.63 -66.27
CA LEU A 65 15.66 2.71 -65.77
C LEU A 65 14.50 3.48 -65.16
N HIS A 66 13.32 2.85 -65.11
CA HIS A 66 12.11 3.45 -64.54
C HIS A 66 11.62 2.66 -63.33
N ARG A 67 11.25 3.38 -62.27
CA ARG A 67 10.48 2.85 -61.14
C ARG A 67 9.02 3.22 -61.34
N VAL A 68 8.14 2.23 -61.35
CA VAL A 68 6.71 2.40 -61.59
C VAL A 68 5.94 1.97 -60.36
N ASP A 69 5.19 2.90 -59.78
CA ASP A 69 4.33 2.69 -58.61
C ASP A 69 2.86 2.85 -59.00
N CYS A 70 2.14 1.74 -58.96
CA CYS A 70 0.72 1.62 -59.24
C CYS A 70 -0.03 1.05 -58.01
N SER A 71 0.51 1.24 -56.81
CA SER A 71 -0.09 0.73 -55.57
C SER A 71 -1.36 1.49 -55.16
N ASP A 72 -2.30 0.81 -54.50
CA ASP A 72 -3.53 1.39 -53.92
C ASP A 72 -4.43 2.16 -54.92
N LEU A 73 -4.56 1.64 -56.14
CA LEU A 73 -5.37 2.24 -57.21
C LEU A 73 -6.66 1.48 -57.49
N GLY A 74 -6.90 0.35 -56.80
CA GLY A 74 -8.03 -0.53 -57.03
C GLY A 74 -8.04 -1.15 -58.43
N LEU A 75 -6.86 -1.41 -59.01
CA LEU A 75 -6.71 -2.00 -60.34
C LEU A 75 -7.24 -3.43 -60.36
N ARG A 76 -7.95 -3.80 -61.43
CA ARG A 76 -8.43 -5.18 -61.67
C ARG A 76 -7.57 -5.95 -62.66
N GLU A 77 -6.73 -5.24 -63.40
CA GLU A 77 -5.81 -5.78 -64.39
C GLU A 77 -4.50 -4.99 -64.38
N ILE A 78 -3.43 -5.62 -64.89
CA ILE A 78 -2.11 -5.00 -65.00
C ILE A 78 -2.15 -3.92 -66.10
N PRO A 79 -1.56 -2.72 -65.88
CA PRO A 79 -1.49 -1.68 -66.90
C PRO A 79 -0.77 -2.15 -68.18
N SER A 80 -1.36 -1.87 -69.35
CA SER A 80 -0.87 -2.36 -70.65
C SER A 80 0.27 -1.53 -71.25
N ASN A 81 0.54 -0.32 -70.75
CA ASN A 81 1.51 0.63 -71.30
C ASN A 81 2.77 0.80 -70.43
N LEU A 82 3.30 -0.30 -69.88
CA LEU A 82 4.54 -0.31 -69.10
C LEU A 82 5.77 -0.18 -70.00
N SER A 83 6.73 0.66 -69.59
CA SER A 83 8.00 0.85 -70.32
C SER A 83 8.90 -0.38 -70.19
N VAL A 84 9.61 -0.76 -71.26
CA VAL A 84 10.57 -1.88 -71.26
C VAL A 84 11.71 -1.67 -70.26
N PHE A 85 12.07 -0.40 -69.99
CA PHE A 85 13.13 -0.04 -69.05
C PHE A 85 12.68 -0.03 -67.58
N THR A 86 11.50 -0.58 -67.26
CA THR A 86 11.01 -0.67 -65.89
C THR A 86 11.88 -1.64 -65.08
N SER A 87 12.53 -1.16 -64.03
CA SER A 87 13.35 -1.95 -63.10
C SER A 87 12.62 -2.30 -61.80
N TYR A 88 11.63 -1.49 -61.42
CA TYR A 88 10.81 -1.67 -60.22
C TYR A 88 9.34 -1.47 -60.59
N LEU A 89 8.48 -2.42 -60.22
CA LEU A 89 7.03 -2.35 -60.44
C LEU A 89 6.28 -2.70 -59.16
N ASP A 90 5.53 -1.72 -58.64
CA ASP A 90 4.64 -1.91 -57.50
C ASP A 90 3.17 -1.94 -57.93
N LEU A 91 2.51 -3.07 -57.71
CA LEU A 91 1.09 -3.29 -57.94
C LEU A 91 0.38 -3.70 -56.65
N SER A 92 0.93 -3.34 -55.49
CA SER A 92 0.40 -3.76 -54.19
C SER A 92 -0.93 -3.09 -53.85
N MET A 93 -1.72 -3.70 -52.97
CA MET A 93 -3.01 -3.18 -52.48
C MET A 93 -3.99 -2.85 -53.62
N ASN A 94 -4.08 -3.75 -54.60
CA ASN A 94 -5.03 -3.64 -55.71
C ASN A 94 -6.05 -4.79 -55.65
N ASN A 95 -6.96 -4.85 -56.63
CA ASN A 95 -8.01 -5.88 -56.71
C ASN A 95 -7.74 -6.84 -57.88
N LEU A 96 -6.47 -7.26 -58.02
CA LEU A 96 -6.06 -8.23 -59.03
C LEU A 96 -6.49 -9.63 -58.58
N THR A 97 -7.36 -10.28 -59.35
CA THR A 97 -7.86 -11.62 -59.04
C THR A 97 -7.13 -12.73 -59.81
N VAL A 98 -6.62 -12.41 -61.00
CA VAL A 98 -5.89 -13.33 -61.90
C VAL A 98 -4.76 -12.58 -62.58
N MET A 99 -3.60 -13.23 -62.69
CA MET A 99 -2.49 -12.75 -63.51
C MET A 99 -2.69 -13.16 -64.97
N THR A 100 -2.62 -12.21 -65.91
CA THR A 100 -2.67 -12.52 -67.35
C THR A 100 -1.32 -13.04 -67.84
N SER A 101 -1.30 -14.21 -68.50
CA SER A 101 -0.09 -14.79 -69.08
C SER A 101 0.54 -13.82 -70.10
N GLY A 102 1.83 -13.54 -69.95
CA GLY A 102 2.58 -12.70 -70.88
C GLY A 102 2.44 -11.19 -70.69
N ALA A 103 1.64 -10.72 -69.73
CA ALA A 103 1.46 -9.28 -69.48
C ALA A 103 2.75 -8.54 -69.10
N LEU A 104 3.69 -9.24 -68.45
CA LEU A 104 4.98 -8.69 -68.02
C LEU A 104 6.15 -9.15 -68.91
N SER A 105 5.88 -9.81 -70.03
CA SER A 105 6.90 -10.51 -70.82
C SER A 105 7.99 -9.63 -71.43
N ASN A 106 7.68 -8.36 -71.69
CA ASN A 106 8.60 -7.41 -72.29
C ASN A 106 9.49 -6.67 -71.25
N LEU A 107 9.31 -6.93 -69.95
CA LEU A 107 10.02 -6.22 -68.86
C LEU A 107 11.33 -6.92 -68.47
N HIS A 108 12.26 -7.00 -69.41
CA HIS A 108 13.52 -7.76 -69.21
C HIS A 108 14.44 -7.17 -68.14
N PHE A 109 14.32 -5.86 -67.85
CA PHE A 109 15.11 -5.16 -66.85
C PHE A 109 14.50 -5.16 -65.45
N LEU A 110 13.33 -5.78 -65.27
CA LEU A 110 12.62 -5.77 -63.99
C LEU A 110 13.42 -6.55 -62.95
N GLU A 111 13.79 -5.89 -61.86
CA GLU A 111 14.51 -6.46 -60.72
C GLU A 111 13.60 -6.75 -59.54
N GLU A 112 12.57 -5.93 -59.32
CA GLU A 112 11.63 -6.07 -58.22
C GLU A 112 10.18 -5.93 -58.69
N LEU A 113 9.37 -6.94 -58.36
CA LEU A 113 7.94 -7.00 -58.65
C LEU A 113 7.16 -7.18 -57.35
N ARG A 114 6.28 -6.22 -57.05
CA ARG A 114 5.37 -6.30 -55.91
C ARG A 114 3.93 -6.47 -56.34
N LEU A 115 3.31 -7.53 -55.81
CA LEU A 115 1.92 -7.93 -56.03
C LEU A 115 1.22 -8.20 -54.70
N ALA A 116 1.71 -7.58 -53.62
CA ALA A 116 1.23 -7.82 -52.26
C ALA A 116 -0.19 -7.27 -52.04
N GLY A 117 -1.02 -7.87 -51.19
CA GLY A 117 -2.34 -7.32 -50.86
C GLY A 117 -3.29 -7.28 -52.06
N ASN A 118 -3.31 -8.35 -52.86
CA ASN A 118 -4.25 -8.53 -53.97
C ASN A 118 -5.15 -9.76 -53.70
N ASP A 119 -6.09 -10.04 -54.58
CA ASP A 119 -7.01 -11.19 -54.47
C ASP A 119 -6.55 -12.37 -55.34
N LEU A 120 -5.24 -12.55 -55.53
CA LEU A 120 -4.70 -13.59 -56.40
C LEU A 120 -4.91 -14.97 -55.80
N SER A 121 -5.77 -15.77 -56.44
CA SER A 121 -6.02 -17.17 -56.06
C SER A 121 -5.15 -18.18 -56.81
N PHE A 122 -4.70 -17.80 -58.02
CA PHE A 122 -3.91 -18.64 -58.91
C PHE A 122 -3.01 -17.79 -59.82
N ILE A 123 -1.79 -18.29 -60.09
CA ILE A 123 -0.84 -17.66 -61.02
C ILE A 123 -0.58 -18.65 -62.16
N PRO A 124 -0.95 -18.31 -63.41
CA PRO A 124 -0.81 -19.22 -64.53
C PRO A 124 0.64 -19.38 -64.96
N ARG A 125 0.91 -20.50 -65.63
CA ARG A 125 2.19 -20.76 -66.28
C ARG A 125 2.58 -19.61 -67.20
N GLY A 126 3.84 -19.22 -67.13
CA GLY A 126 4.40 -18.14 -67.95
C GLY A 126 3.95 -16.73 -67.54
N ALA A 127 3.29 -16.54 -66.39
CA ALA A 127 2.96 -15.21 -65.86
C ALA A 127 4.22 -14.34 -65.67
N PHE A 128 5.33 -14.96 -65.24
CA PHE A 128 6.63 -14.30 -65.03
C PHE A 128 7.64 -14.58 -66.15
N SER A 129 7.19 -15.10 -67.30
CA SER A 129 8.07 -15.32 -68.45
C SER A 129 8.63 -13.99 -68.94
N GLY A 130 9.91 -13.94 -69.31
CA GLY A 130 10.59 -12.73 -69.79
C GLY A 130 11.25 -11.87 -68.70
N LEU A 131 10.99 -12.16 -67.42
CA LEU A 131 11.57 -11.45 -66.26
C LEU A 131 12.93 -12.02 -65.84
N TYR A 132 13.91 -11.98 -66.74
CA TYR A 132 15.20 -12.65 -66.55
C TYR A 132 16.05 -12.05 -65.41
N ASN A 133 15.89 -10.76 -65.12
CA ASN A 133 16.66 -10.05 -64.10
C ASN A 133 15.94 -9.94 -62.74
N LEU A 134 14.79 -10.60 -62.59
CA LEU A 134 14.00 -10.50 -61.36
C LEU A 134 14.78 -11.06 -60.17
N LYS A 135 15.01 -10.22 -59.17
CA LYS A 135 15.70 -10.53 -57.90
C LYS A 135 14.71 -10.68 -56.76
N VAL A 136 13.65 -9.88 -56.73
CA VAL A 136 12.67 -9.83 -55.65
C VAL A 136 11.25 -9.99 -56.20
N LEU A 137 10.53 -10.98 -55.69
CA LEU A 137 9.12 -11.23 -56.00
C LEU A 137 8.31 -11.23 -54.71
N MET A 138 7.35 -10.31 -54.61
CA MET A 138 6.47 -10.14 -53.46
C MET A 138 5.04 -10.53 -53.79
N LEU A 139 4.55 -11.61 -53.19
CA LEU A 139 3.20 -12.18 -53.37
C LEU A 139 2.44 -12.33 -52.04
N GLN A 140 2.87 -11.64 -50.99
CA GLN A 140 2.26 -11.74 -49.67
C GLN A 140 0.85 -11.15 -49.60
N ASN A 141 0.05 -11.58 -48.62
CA ASN A 141 -1.32 -11.11 -48.43
C ASN A 141 -2.16 -11.30 -49.72
N ASN A 142 -2.20 -12.52 -50.22
CA ASN A 142 -3.01 -12.94 -51.37
C ASN A 142 -3.85 -14.17 -50.96
N GLN A 143 -4.57 -14.77 -51.93
CA GLN A 143 -5.48 -15.89 -51.71
C GLN A 143 -4.90 -17.22 -52.22
N LEU A 144 -3.57 -17.34 -52.31
CA LEU A 144 -2.91 -18.51 -52.89
C LEU A 144 -3.07 -19.74 -51.99
N ARG A 145 -3.50 -20.86 -52.57
CA ARG A 145 -3.68 -22.14 -51.86
C ARG A 145 -2.50 -23.12 -52.01
N SER A 146 -1.66 -22.91 -53.02
CA SER A 146 -0.42 -23.67 -53.23
C SER A 146 0.64 -22.76 -53.84
N VAL A 147 1.91 -23.15 -53.70
CA VAL A 147 3.02 -22.49 -54.40
C VAL A 147 2.84 -22.65 -55.93
N PRO A 148 2.96 -21.58 -56.73
CA PRO A 148 2.70 -21.60 -58.16
C PRO A 148 3.88 -22.21 -58.94
N ALA A 149 4.01 -23.54 -58.86
CA ALA A 149 5.14 -24.30 -59.40
C ALA A 149 5.47 -23.97 -60.85
N GLU A 150 4.48 -23.94 -61.74
CA GLU A 150 4.69 -23.71 -63.18
C GLU A 150 5.08 -22.26 -63.51
N ALA A 151 4.67 -21.30 -62.67
CA ALA A 151 4.94 -19.88 -62.90
C ALA A 151 6.35 -19.47 -62.47
N LEU A 152 6.87 -20.09 -61.40
CA LEU A 152 8.20 -19.79 -60.85
C LEU A 152 9.34 -20.46 -61.63
N THR A 153 9.02 -21.31 -62.61
CA THR A 153 10.03 -22.00 -63.42
C THR A 153 11.00 -21.02 -64.10
N ASN A 154 12.31 -21.31 -63.98
CA ASN A 154 13.40 -20.58 -64.65
C ASN A 154 13.66 -19.13 -64.20
N LEU A 155 13.17 -18.70 -63.02
CA LEU A 155 13.58 -17.42 -62.41
C LEU A 155 14.98 -17.54 -61.77
N HIS A 156 16.01 -17.70 -62.61
CA HIS A 156 17.38 -18.06 -62.18
C HIS A 156 18.07 -17.01 -61.30
N ASN A 157 17.71 -15.74 -61.44
CA ASN A 157 18.28 -14.62 -60.70
C ASN A 157 17.48 -14.24 -59.44
N LEU A 158 16.36 -14.93 -59.18
CA LEU A 158 15.51 -14.63 -58.03
C LEU A 158 16.26 -14.92 -56.73
N GLN A 159 16.35 -13.93 -55.86
CA GLN A 159 17.06 -13.99 -54.58
C GLN A 159 16.08 -14.02 -53.40
N SER A 160 14.90 -13.43 -53.57
CA SER A 160 13.95 -13.14 -52.50
C SER A 160 12.53 -13.44 -52.98
N LEU A 161 11.88 -14.43 -52.37
CA LEU A 161 10.51 -14.84 -52.71
C LEU A 161 9.61 -14.78 -51.48
N ARG A 162 8.69 -13.81 -51.45
CA ARG A 162 7.68 -13.66 -50.40
C ARG A 162 6.36 -14.28 -50.79
N LEU A 163 5.92 -15.27 -50.02
CA LEU A 163 4.64 -15.98 -50.16
C LEU A 163 3.88 -16.01 -48.81
N ASP A 164 4.26 -15.13 -47.89
CA ASP A 164 3.69 -15.01 -46.55
C ASP A 164 2.25 -14.48 -46.56
N ALA A 165 1.50 -14.69 -45.46
CA ALA A 165 0.10 -14.26 -45.34
C ALA A 165 -0.78 -14.73 -46.52
N ASN A 166 -0.78 -16.03 -46.79
CA ASN A 166 -1.60 -16.65 -47.83
C ASN A 166 -2.38 -17.84 -47.23
N HIS A 167 -2.97 -18.67 -48.08
CA HIS A 167 -3.70 -19.87 -47.66
C HIS A 167 -2.99 -21.15 -48.14
N ILE A 168 -1.66 -21.10 -48.25
CA ILE A 168 -0.86 -22.19 -48.82
C ILE A 168 -0.89 -23.37 -47.84
N SER A 169 -1.50 -24.47 -48.26
CA SER A 169 -1.53 -25.72 -47.49
C SER A 169 -0.55 -26.77 -48.01
N GLY A 170 -0.10 -26.64 -49.25
CA GLY A 170 0.81 -27.59 -49.89
C GLY A 170 1.87 -26.91 -50.77
N VAL A 171 3.08 -27.46 -50.72
CA VAL A 171 4.22 -27.05 -51.54
C VAL A 171 4.59 -28.22 -52.47
N PRO A 172 4.22 -28.16 -53.76
CA PRO A 172 4.49 -29.25 -54.70
C PRO A 172 6.00 -29.53 -54.85
N PRO A 173 6.43 -30.80 -54.98
CA PRO A 173 7.81 -31.12 -55.32
C PRO A 173 8.16 -30.55 -56.70
N GLY A 174 9.38 -30.05 -56.90
CA GLY A 174 9.78 -29.42 -58.17
C GLY A 174 9.35 -27.95 -58.34
N CYS A 175 8.59 -27.36 -57.40
CA CYS A 175 8.09 -26.00 -57.56
C CYS A 175 9.18 -24.91 -57.49
N PHE A 176 10.33 -25.23 -56.91
CA PHE A 176 11.48 -24.33 -56.79
C PHE A 176 12.60 -24.68 -57.78
N PHE A 177 12.33 -25.58 -58.72
CA PHE A 177 13.30 -26.02 -59.70
C PHE A 177 13.81 -24.85 -60.54
N GLY A 178 15.14 -24.64 -60.52
CA GLY A 178 15.80 -23.59 -61.28
C GLY A 178 16.00 -22.27 -60.54
N LEU A 179 15.50 -22.10 -59.32
CA LEU A 179 15.72 -20.93 -58.46
C LEU A 179 17.11 -20.93 -57.81
N ARG A 180 18.17 -20.96 -58.63
CA ARG A 180 19.56 -21.18 -58.20
C ARG A 180 20.17 -20.04 -57.38
N SER A 181 19.56 -18.86 -57.41
CA SER A 181 20.04 -17.67 -56.70
C SER A 181 19.26 -17.38 -55.43
N LEU A 182 18.27 -18.21 -55.08
CA LEU A 182 17.35 -17.92 -53.98
C LEU A 182 18.09 -17.98 -52.64
N ARG A 183 17.92 -16.91 -51.85
CA ARG A 183 18.56 -16.71 -50.54
C ARG A 183 17.52 -16.55 -49.44
N HIS A 184 16.39 -15.91 -49.74
CA HIS A 184 15.34 -15.63 -48.76
C HIS A 184 14.01 -16.18 -49.24
N LEU A 185 13.36 -16.96 -48.38
CA LEU A 185 12.05 -17.57 -48.63
C LEU A 185 11.14 -17.32 -47.44
N TRP A 186 10.02 -16.62 -47.68
CA TRP A 186 9.01 -16.37 -46.66
C TRP A 186 7.75 -17.17 -46.99
N LEU A 187 7.39 -18.06 -46.08
CA LEU A 187 6.21 -18.91 -46.11
C LEU A 187 5.43 -18.84 -44.79
N ASP A 188 5.67 -17.79 -44.00
CA ASP A 188 4.97 -17.55 -42.75
C ASP A 188 3.50 -17.16 -42.94
N ASP A 189 2.69 -17.33 -41.91
CA ASP A 189 1.24 -17.04 -41.92
C ASP A 189 0.53 -17.73 -43.09
N ASN A 190 0.60 -19.06 -43.08
CA ASN A 190 0.03 -19.95 -44.08
C ASN A 190 -0.62 -21.16 -43.40
N ALA A 191 -1.09 -22.13 -44.19
CA ALA A 191 -1.80 -23.31 -43.70
C ALA A 191 -0.97 -24.61 -43.82
N LEU A 192 0.36 -24.53 -43.77
CA LEU A 192 1.24 -25.70 -43.91
C LEU A 192 1.11 -26.63 -42.71
N THR A 193 0.88 -27.91 -42.96
CA THR A 193 0.75 -28.95 -41.93
C THR A 193 2.02 -29.75 -41.69
N GLU A 194 2.94 -29.75 -42.66
CA GLU A 194 4.21 -30.48 -42.62
C GLU A 194 5.33 -29.68 -43.29
N VAL A 195 6.58 -30.03 -42.97
CA VAL A 195 7.75 -29.44 -43.63
C VAL A 195 7.87 -30.00 -45.06
N PRO A 196 7.95 -29.16 -46.11
CA PRO A 196 7.99 -29.62 -47.50
C PRO A 196 9.40 -30.08 -47.92
N VAL A 197 9.89 -31.16 -47.31
CA VAL A 197 11.27 -31.69 -47.45
C VAL A 197 11.71 -31.84 -48.90
N LYS A 198 10.84 -32.39 -49.76
CA LYS A 198 11.17 -32.64 -51.18
C LYS A 198 11.42 -31.36 -51.96
N ALA A 199 10.61 -30.31 -51.72
CA ALA A 199 10.75 -29.04 -52.42
C ALA A 199 11.96 -28.24 -51.89
N LEU A 200 12.18 -28.23 -50.57
CA LEU A 200 13.33 -27.57 -49.95
C LEU A 200 14.67 -28.19 -50.37
N GLY A 201 14.68 -29.48 -50.72
CA GLY A 201 15.86 -30.17 -51.25
C GLY A 201 16.46 -29.53 -52.52
N GLU A 202 15.71 -28.67 -53.21
CA GLU A 202 16.12 -27.99 -54.45
C GLU A 202 16.81 -26.62 -54.21
N LEU A 203 16.89 -26.17 -52.95
CA LEU A 203 17.33 -24.81 -52.57
C LEU A 203 18.64 -24.79 -51.76
N PRO A 204 19.78 -25.27 -52.29
CA PRO A 204 21.05 -25.33 -51.54
C PRO A 204 21.67 -23.96 -51.25
N THR A 205 21.21 -22.89 -51.90
CA THR A 205 21.72 -21.51 -51.74
C THR A 205 20.99 -20.70 -50.68
N LEU A 206 19.91 -21.26 -50.10
CA LEU A 206 19.06 -20.55 -49.16
C LEU A 206 19.83 -20.14 -47.90
N GLN A 207 19.61 -18.91 -47.44
CA GLN A 207 20.28 -18.30 -46.28
C GLN A 207 19.29 -17.98 -45.15
N ALA A 208 18.07 -17.55 -45.48
CA ALA A 208 17.02 -17.32 -44.49
C ALA A 208 15.70 -17.93 -44.95
N MET A 209 15.01 -18.59 -44.02
CA MET A 209 13.69 -19.17 -44.25
C MET A 209 12.82 -19.00 -43.03
N THR A 210 11.57 -18.61 -43.26
CA THR A 210 10.54 -18.62 -42.22
C THR A 210 9.36 -19.50 -42.64
N LEU A 211 9.00 -20.39 -41.72
CA LEU A 211 7.82 -21.25 -41.75
C LEU A 211 6.93 -20.95 -40.53
N ALA A 212 7.07 -19.75 -39.95
CA ALA A 212 6.36 -19.32 -38.76
C ALA A 212 4.84 -19.20 -38.99
N LEU A 213 4.03 -19.15 -37.93
CA LEU A 213 2.57 -18.98 -38.03
C LEU A 213 1.93 -19.98 -39.03
N ASN A 214 2.26 -21.26 -38.89
CA ASN A 214 1.70 -22.35 -39.70
C ASN A 214 1.07 -23.41 -38.77
N HIS A 215 0.78 -24.60 -39.29
CA HIS A 215 0.17 -25.70 -38.56
C HIS A 215 1.07 -26.93 -38.54
N ILE A 216 2.39 -26.74 -38.60
CA ILE A 216 3.36 -27.84 -38.62
C ILE A 216 3.34 -28.55 -37.26
N ALA A 217 3.07 -29.85 -37.27
CA ALA A 217 2.96 -30.66 -36.06
C ALA A 217 4.20 -31.50 -35.74
N HIS A 218 4.97 -31.86 -36.78
CA HIS A 218 6.13 -32.76 -36.66
C HIS A 218 7.23 -32.38 -37.64
N ILE A 219 8.50 -32.47 -37.21
CA ILE A 219 9.68 -32.29 -38.08
C ILE A 219 10.38 -33.64 -38.26
N PRO A 220 10.40 -34.21 -39.49
CA PRO A 220 11.04 -35.50 -39.74
C PRO A 220 12.57 -35.40 -39.76
N ASP A 221 13.25 -36.55 -39.62
CA ASP A 221 14.71 -36.62 -39.76
C ASP A 221 15.17 -36.15 -41.14
N HIS A 222 16.32 -35.46 -41.17
CA HIS A 222 16.93 -34.93 -42.39
C HIS A 222 16.06 -33.96 -43.21
N ALA A 223 15.03 -33.35 -42.59
CA ALA A 223 14.09 -32.44 -43.24
C ALA A 223 14.78 -31.29 -43.99
N PHE A 224 15.90 -30.80 -43.46
CA PHE A 224 16.66 -29.66 -44.00
C PHE A 224 18.06 -30.02 -44.51
N SER A 225 18.32 -31.32 -44.76
CA SER A 225 19.67 -31.84 -45.01
C SER A 225 20.42 -31.27 -46.21
N LYS A 226 19.71 -30.66 -47.18
CA LYS A 226 20.31 -30.02 -48.36
C LYS A 226 20.55 -28.52 -48.19
N LEU A 227 20.09 -27.91 -47.11
CA LEU A 227 20.15 -26.46 -46.86
C LEU A 227 21.43 -26.05 -46.13
N GLY A 228 22.61 -26.45 -46.64
CA GLY A 228 23.88 -26.27 -45.94
C GLY A 228 24.33 -24.81 -45.71
N ARG A 229 23.74 -23.85 -46.43
CA ARG A 229 24.03 -22.41 -46.34
C ARG A 229 23.01 -21.61 -45.53
N LEU A 230 22.01 -22.29 -44.96
CA LEU A 230 20.97 -21.65 -44.18
C LEU A 230 21.58 -21.13 -42.87
N VAL A 231 21.33 -19.86 -42.59
CA VAL A 231 21.80 -19.11 -41.41
C VAL A 231 20.65 -18.90 -40.43
N VAL A 232 19.46 -18.58 -40.94
CA VAL A 232 18.27 -18.25 -40.14
C VAL A 232 17.13 -19.20 -40.49
N LEU A 233 16.57 -19.84 -39.46
CA LEU A 233 15.39 -20.70 -39.58
C LEU A 233 14.36 -20.34 -38.50
N HIS A 234 13.22 -19.82 -38.94
CA HIS A 234 12.08 -19.54 -38.05
C HIS A 234 10.97 -20.59 -38.22
N LEU A 235 10.60 -21.20 -37.11
CA LEU A 235 9.56 -22.22 -36.97
C LEU A 235 8.59 -21.88 -35.83
N ASN A 236 8.63 -20.65 -35.33
CA ASN A 236 7.79 -20.18 -34.23
C ASN A 236 6.30 -20.10 -34.59
N ASN A 237 5.45 -20.10 -33.57
CA ASN A 237 3.98 -20.05 -33.75
C ASN A 237 3.46 -21.19 -34.65
N ASN A 238 3.98 -22.40 -34.43
CA ASN A 238 3.49 -23.63 -35.06
C ASN A 238 2.80 -24.51 -34.00
N ARG A 239 2.56 -25.78 -34.34
CA ARG A 239 1.97 -26.76 -33.43
C ARG A 239 2.91 -27.94 -33.22
N ILE A 240 4.23 -27.68 -33.23
CA ILE A 240 5.23 -28.75 -33.22
C ILE A 240 5.16 -29.45 -31.87
N VAL A 241 4.80 -30.73 -31.87
CA VAL A 241 4.73 -31.58 -30.66
C VAL A 241 5.98 -32.45 -30.53
N SER A 242 6.49 -32.95 -31.66
CA SER A 242 7.64 -33.85 -31.70
C SER A 242 8.52 -33.60 -32.91
N MET A 243 9.78 -34.00 -32.82
CA MET A 243 10.78 -33.84 -33.86
C MET A 243 11.75 -35.02 -33.84
N GLY A 244 12.27 -35.38 -35.02
CA GLY A 244 13.27 -36.45 -35.14
C GLY A 244 14.63 -36.05 -34.55
N ASN A 245 15.40 -37.04 -34.09
CA ASN A 245 16.70 -36.83 -33.43
C ASN A 245 17.77 -36.24 -34.37
N SER A 246 17.57 -36.31 -35.68
CA SER A 246 18.46 -35.79 -36.73
C SER A 246 17.71 -34.90 -37.72
N CYS A 247 16.65 -34.22 -37.27
CA CYS A 247 15.83 -33.35 -38.12
C CYS A 247 16.60 -32.14 -38.69
N PHE A 248 17.51 -31.57 -37.91
CA PHE A 248 18.36 -30.43 -38.31
C PHE A 248 19.71 -30.81 -38.93
N HIS A 249 19.98 -32.12 -39.06
CA HIS A 249 21.25 -32.58 -39.64
C HIS A 249 21.42 -32.06 -41.07
N GLY A 250 22.55 -31.41 -41.34
CA GLY A 250 22.90 -30.81 -42.63
C GLY A 250 22.87 -29.28 -42.65
N LEU A 251 22.33 -28.65 -41.59
CA LEU A 251 22.31 -27.19 -41.39
C LEU A 251 23.63 -26.67 -40.81
N HIS A 252 24.73 -26.81 -41.55
CA HIS A 252 26.08 -26.51 -41.06
C HIS A 252 26.36 -25.02 -40.80
N SER A 253 25.59 -24.11 -41.42
CA SER A 253 25.80 -22.66 -41.30
C SER A 253 24.77 -21.97 -40.39
N LEU A 254 23.93 -22.73 -39.69
CA LEU A 254 22.80 -22.18 -38.96
C LEU A 254 23.30 -21.44 -37.72
N GLU A 255 22.90 -20.18 -37.60
CA GLU A 255 23.24 -19.29 -36.49
C GLU A 255 22.02 -18.99 -35.62
N THR A 256 20.82 -18.87 -36.21
CA THR A 256 19.58 -18.55 -35.49
C THR A 256 18.52 -19.62 -35.75
N LEU A 257 18.02 -20.23 -34.66
CA LEU A 257 16.93 -21.18 -34.68
C LEU A 257 15.82 -20.72 -33.73
N ASP A 258 14.64 -20.44 -34.29
CA ASP A 258 13.47 -20.04 -33.53
C ASP A 258 12.39 -21.13 -33.54
N LEU A 259 12.16 -21.76 -32.37
CA LEU A 259 11.11 -22.75 -32.07
C LEU A 259 10.10 -22.22 -31.05
N ASN A 260 10.04 -20.91 -30.82
CA ASN A 260 9.17 -20.28 -29.83
C ASN A 260 7.68 -20.51 -30.12
N TYR A 261 6.82 -20.45 -29.11
CA TYR A 261 5.36 -20.62 -29.27
C TYR A 261 4.99 -21.89 -30.04
N ASN A 262 5.45 -23.03 -29.54
CA ASN A 262 5.13 -24.35 -30.07
C ASN A 262 4.53 -25.22 -28.95
N SER A 263 4.47 -26.54 -29.15
CA SER A 263 3.92 -27.49 -28.18
C SER A 263 4.92 -28.59 -27.84
N LEU A 264 6.21 -28.28 -27.88
CA LEU A 264 7.28 -29.23 -27.58
C LEU A 264 7.16 -29.72 -26.14
N VAL A 265 7.17 -31.04 -25.95
CA VAL A 265 7.10 -31.67 -24.62
C VAL A 265 8.50 -32.04 -24.12
N GLU A 266 9.39 -32.38 -25.04
CA GLU A 266 10.75 -32.83 -24.75
C GLU A 266 11.79 -31.81 -25.28
N PHE A 267 12.94 -31.79 -24.63
CA PHE A 267 14.07 -30.97 -25.07
C PHE A 267 14.54 -31.38 -26.49
N PRO A 268 14.78 -30.42 -27.40
CA PRO A 268 15.13 -30.70 -28.78
C PRO A 268 16.58 -31.21 -28.94
N THR A 269 16.85 -32.48 -28.66
CA THR A 269 18.20 -33.07 -28.71
C THR A 269 18.90 -32.95 -30.07
N ALA A 270 18.14 -32.79 -31.16
CA ALA A 270 18.67 -32.61 -32.52
C ALA A 270 19.56 -31.35 -32.69
N ILE A 271 19.47 -30.37 -31.77
CA ILE A 271 20.31 -29.17 -31.81
C ILE A 271 21.80 -29.48 -31.65
N HIS A 272 22.17 -30.65 -31.11
CA HIS A 272 23.57 -31.06 -30.95
C HIS A 272 24.35 -31.05 -32.28
N SER A 273 23.67 -31.16 -33.42
CA SER A 273 24.29 -31.10 -34.75
C SER A 273 24.66 -29.68 -35.22
N LEU A 274 24.23 -28.63 -34.51
CA LEU A 274 24.31 -27.23 -34.91
C LEU A 274 25.49 -26.49 -34.24
N SER A 275 26.71 -26.73 -34.73
CA SER A 275 27.94 -26.21 -34.11
C SER A 275 28.14 -24.69 -34.18
N HIS A 276 27.47 -24.02 -35.11
CA HIS A 276 27.56 -22.57 -35.33
C HIS A 276 26.39 -21.78 -34.74
N LEU A 277 25.51 -22.45 -33.98
CA LEU A 277 24.32 -21.82 -33.40
C LEU A 277 24.73 -20.74 -32.39
N LYS A 278 24.19 -19.54 -32.56
CA LYS A 278 24.39 -18.36 -31.71
C LYS A 278 23.13 -18.00 -30.94
N GLU A 279 21.98 -18.16 -31.56
CA GLU A 279 20.68 -17.79 -30.99
C GLU A 279 19.73 -18.98 -31.06
N LEU A 280 19.21 -19.36 -29.91
CA LEU A 280 18.27 -20.47 -29.78
C LEU A 280 17.05 -20.03 -28.97
N GLY A 281 15.88 -20.02 -29.61
CA GLY A 281 14.60 -19.81 -28.96
C GLY A 281 13.77 -21.09 -28.92
N PHE A 282 13.30 -21.47 -27.74
CA PHE A 282 12.22 -22.46 -27.57
C PHE A 282 11.31 -22.08 -26.39
N HIS A 283 11.14 -20.79 -26.13
CA HIS A 283 10.25 -20.29 -25.09
C HIS A 283 8.77 -20.54 -25.43
N SER A 284 7.90 -20.48 -24.43
CA SER A 284 6.45 -20.72 -24.58
C SER A 284 6.16 -22.08 -25.23
N ASN A 285 6.77 -23.13 -24.66
CA ASN A 285 6.57 -24.54 -25.01
C ASN A 285 6.17 -25.32 -23.74
N ASN A 286 6.05 -26.65 -23.83
CA ASN A 286 5.65 -27.53 -22.73
C ASN A 286 6.82 -28.39 -22.21
N ILE A 287 8.06 -27.90 -22.34
CA ILE A 287 9.27 -28.65 -21.96
C ILE A 287 9.39 -28.70 -20.44
N GLN A 288 9.51 -29.92 -19.91
CA GLN A 288 9.55 -30.14 -18.45
C GLN A 288 10.97 -30.25 -17.88
N SER A 289 11.96 -30.58 -18.70
CA SER A 289 13.33 -30.73 -18.21
C SER A 289 14.39 -30.41 -19.27
N ILE A 290 15.52 -29.90 -18.79
CA ILE A 290 16.74 -29.71 -19.59
C ILE A 290 17.73 -30.82 -19.21
N PRO A 291 18.13 -31.69 -20.15
CA PRO A 291 18.99 -32.83 -19.86
C PRO A 291 20.43 -32.40 -19.55
N GLU A 292 21.22 -33.34 -19.01
CA GLU A 292 22.67 -33.17 -18.90
C GLU A 292 23.31 -32.99 -20.29
N GLN A 293 24.39 -32.21 -20.36
CA GLN A 293 25.12 -31.96 -21.60
C GLN A 293 24.28 -31.40 -22.76
N ALA A 294 23.13 -30.79 -22.46
CA ALA A 294 22.15 -30.28 -23.41
C ALA A 294 22.74 -29.44 -24.56
N PHE A 295 23.68 -28.53 -24.24
CA PHE A 295 24.23 -27.56 -25.20
C PHE A 295 25.70 -27.83 -25.57
N THR A 296 26.22 -29.02 -25.30
CA THR A 296 27.62 -29.37 -25.58
C THR A 296 27.99 -29.30 -27.07
N GLY A 297 27.01 -29.51 -27.97
CA GLY A 297 27.18 -29.35 -29.41
C GLY A 297 27.14 -27.90 -29.91
N ASN A 298 26.86 -26.92 -29.04
CA ASN A 298 26.54 -25.54 -29.41
C ASN A 298 27.42 -24.52 -28.65
N PRO A 299 28.75 -24.54 -28.80
CA PRO A 299 29.66 -23.72 -27.99
C PRO A 299 29.61 -22.21 -28.29
N SER A 300 28.98 -21.81 -29.41
CA SER A 300 28.91 -20.41 -29.86
C SER A 300 27.62 -19.70 -29.43
N LEU A 301 26.82 -20.31 -28.55
CA LEU A 301 25.57 -19.73 -28.09
C LEU A 301 25.81 -18.43 -27.31
N ILE A 302 25.12 -17.38 -27.72
CA ILE A 302 25.11 -16.03 -27.14
C ILE A 302 23.79 -15.79 -26.41
N SER A 303 22.67 -16.12 -27.08
CA SER A 303 21.32 -15.91 -26.58
C SER A 303 20.54 -17.23 -26.56
N LEU A 304 19.91 -17.50 -25.43
CA LEU A 304 19.17 -18.72 -25.16
C LEU A 304 17.85 -18.35 -24.46
N LEU A 305 16.73 -18.52 -25.18
CA LEU A 305 15.40 -18.12 -24.72
C LEU A 305 14.52 -19.36 -24.52
N PHE A 306 14.25 -19.71 -23.26
CA PHE A 306 13.41 -20.87 -22.91
C PHE A 306 12.36 -20.59 -21.82
N TYR A 307 12.11 -19.32 -21.50
CA TYR A 307 11.07 -18.92 -20.55
C TYR A 307 9.68 -19.42 -20.97
N ASP A 308 8.68 -19.30 -20.09
CA ASP A 308 7.33 -19.85 -20.30
C ASP A 308 7.32 -21.34 -20.68
N ASN A 309 8.30 -22.10 -20.20
CA ASN A 309 8.27 -23.55 -20.17
C ASN A 309 8.09 -24.02 -18.73
N PRO A 310 7.31 -25.08 -18.48
CA PRO A 310 7.13 -25.66 -17.15
C PRO A 310 8.36 -26.49 -16.74
N ILE A 311 9.55 -25.90 -16.75
CA ILE A 311 10.81 -26.57 -16.44
C ILE A 311 10.83 -26.91 -14.95
N GLN A 312 10.83 -28.21 -14.64
CA GLN A 312 10.88 -28.74 -13.28
C GLN A 312 12.32 -29.08 -12.90
N SER A 313 13.08 -29.72 -13.81
CA SER A 313 14.45 -30.18 -13.55
C SER A 313 15.44 -29.74 -14.63
N VAL A 314 16.68 -29.52 -14.19
CA VAL A 314 17.81 -29.11 -15.03
C VAL A 314 19.02 -29.98 -14.67
N GLY A 315 19.67 -30.56 -15.67
CA GLY A 315 20.89 -31.32 -15.51
C GLY A 315 22.06 -30.45 -15.03
N ARG A 316 22.88 -30.97 -14.12
CA ARG A 316 23.99 -30.21 -13.50
C ARG A 316 25.01 -29.68 -14.51
N SER A 317 25.26 -30.43 -15.58
CA SER A 317 26.20 -30.10 -16.66
C SER A 317 25.54 -29.45 -17.88
N ALA A 318 24.26 -29.09 -17.80
CA ALA A 318 23.50 -28.61 -18.96
C ALA A 318 24.15 -27.37 -19.61
N PHE A 319 24.62 -26.42 -18.80
CA PHE A 319 25.11 -25.11 -19.22
C PHE A 319 26.65 -24.96 -19.15
N GLN A 320 27.39 -26.07 -19.23
CA GLN A 320 28.85 -26.06 -19.28
C GLN A 320 29.37 -25.62 -20.67
N ASN A 321 30.55 -25.00 -20.70
CA ASN A 321 31.29 -24.64 -21.92
C ASN A 321 30.52 -23.74 -22.90
N LEU A 322 29.80 -22.74 -22.38
CA LEU A 322 29.13 -21.71 -23.17
C LEU A 322 29.85 -20.35 -22.99
N PRO A 323 31.05 -20.16 -23.54
CA PRO A 323 31.89 -19.00 -23.24
C PRO A 323 31.29 -17.64 -23.65
N GLU A 324 30.43 -17.63 -24.66
CA GLU A 324 29.80 -16.42 -25.22
C GLU A 324 28.41 -16.14 -24.63
N LEU A 325 27.89 -17.02 -23.77
CA LEU A 325 26.57 -16.85 -23.17
C LEU A 325 26.59 -15.69 -22.18
N ARG A 326 25.73 -14.70 -22.40
CA ARG A 326 25.64 -13.49 -21.56
C ARG A 326 24.58 -13.60 -20.47
N THR A 327 23.43 -14.17 -20.83
CA THR A 327 22.27 -14.21 -19.95
C THR A 327 21.74 -15.61 -19.75
N LEU A 328 21.54 -15.98 -18.48
CA LEU A 328 20.90 -17.23 -18.08
C LEU A 328 19.79 -16.96 -17.06
N SER A 329 18.56 -17.27 -17.45
CA SER A 329 17.36 -17.11 -16.61
C SER A 329 16.64 -18.44 -16.45
N LEU A 330 16.50 -18.91 -15.21
CA LEU A 330 15.83 -20.15 -14.82
C LEU A 330 14.78 -19.83 -13.77
N ASN A 331 13.51 -19.72 -14.19
CA ASN A 331 12.41 -19.38 -13.29
C ASN A 331 11.52 -20.61 -13.03
N GLY A 332 11.26 -20.90 -11.76
CA GLY A 332 10.30 -21.93 -11.34
C GLY A 332 10.81 -23.37 -11.44
N ALA A 333 12.14 -23.58 -11.45
CA ALA A 333 12.77 -24.90 -11.48
C ALA A 333 12.65 -25.64 -10.13
N ALA A 334 11.43 -26.08 -9.80
CA ALA A 334 11.08 -26.55 -8.45
C ALA A 334 11.79 -27.82 -7.98
N GLU A 335 12.40 -28.62 -8.87
CA GLU A 335 13.18 -29.81 -8.52
C GLU A 335 14.70 -29.54 -8.45
N LEU A 336 15.15 -28.35 -8.84
CA LEU A 336 16.56 -27.99 -8.81
C LEU A 336 17.03 -27.78 -7.36
N ALA A 337 17.70 -28.79 -6.79
CA ALA A 337 18.19 -28.78 -5.41
C ALA A 337 19.63 -28.26 -5.27
N GLU A 338 20.43 -28.35 -6.33
CA GLU A 338 21.84 -27.94 -6.36
C GLU A 338 22.05 -26.84 -7.41
N PHE A 339 23.04 -25.96 -7.17
CA PHE A 339 23.44 -24.95 -8.12
C PHE A 339 24.11 -25.59 -9.37
N PRO A 340 23.76 -25.17 -10.60
CA PRO A 340 24.31 -25.76 -11.83
C PRO A 340 25.82 -25.49 -11.97
N ASP A 341 26.54 -26.40 -12.61
CA ASP A 341 27.97 -26.19 -12.90
C ASP A 341 28.13 -25.35 -14.16
N LEU A 342 28.68 -24.15 -14.00
CA LEU A 342 28.89 -23.17 -15.06
C LEU A 342 30.36 -23.11 -15.52
N SER A 343 31.10 -24.20 -15.32
CA SER A 343 32.47 -24.34 -15.81
C SER A 343 32.57 -24.09 -17.32
N GLY A 344 33.42 -23.15 -17.71
CA GLY A 344 33.63 -22.75 -19.11
C GLY A 344 32.70 -21.64 -19.61
N THR A 345 31.71 -21.22 -18.81
CA THR A 345 30.69 -20.21 -19.17
C THR A 345 31.05 -18.85 -18.54
N LYS A 346 32.22 -18.32 -18.91
CA LYS A 346 32.82 -17.12 -18.29
C LYS A 346 32.26 -15.78 -18.79
N GLY A 347 31.53 -15.80 -19.91
CA GLY A 347 30.92 -14.61 -20.51
C GLY A 347 29.65 -14.11 -19.83
N LEU A 348 29.19 -14.79 -18.78
CA LEU A 348 27.92 -14.50 -18.14
C LEU A 348 27.93 -13.13 -17.44
N GLU A 349 26.99 -12.28 -17.82
CA GLU A 349 26.72 -10.96 -17.25
C GLU A 349 25.48 -11.02 -16.32
N SER A 350 24.53 -11.89 -16.66
CA SER A 350 23.29 -12.14 -15.92
C SER A 350 23.14 -13.57 -15.44
N LEU A 351 22.83 -13.73 -14.15
CA LEU A 351 22.34 -15.00 -13.64
C LEU A 351 21.09 -14.81 -12.80
N THR A 352 19.97 -15.36 -13.28
CA THR A 352 18.70 -15.42 -12.55
C THR A 352 18.30 -16.87 -12.38
N ILE A 353 18.20 -17.36 -11.14
CA ILE A 353 17.67 -18.68 -10.81
C ILE A 353 16.68 -18.55 -9.67
N THR A 354 15.39 -18.52 -9.98
CA THR A 354 14.32 -18.26 -9.00
C THR A 354 13.36 -19.44 -8.83
N GLY A 355 12.75 -19.56 -7.66
CA GLY A 355 11.71 -20.57 -7.41
C GLY A 355 12.23 -22.02 -7.44
N ALA A 356 13.50 -22.22 -7.08
CA ALA A 356 14.14 -23.53 -6.97
C ALA A 356 14.33 -23.94 -5.49
N ARG A 357 15.01 -25.06 -5.24
CA ARG A 357 15.27 -25.61 -3.90
C ARG A 357 16.75 -25.56 -3.53
N ILE A 358 17.48 -24.58 -4.06
CA ILE A 358 18.92 -24.42 -3.82
C ILE A 358 19.16 -24.10 -2.35
N THR A 359 20.00 -24.89 -1.67
CA THR A 359 20.30 -24.75 -0.23
C THR A 359 21.60 -24.01 0.05
N SER A 360 22.57 -24.09 -0.86
CA SER A 360 23.89 -23.46 -0.72
C SER A 360 24.52 -23.19 -2.08
N LEU A 361 25.45 -22.24 -2.10
CA LEU A 361 26.20 -21.84 -3.29
C LEU A 361 27.66 -22.34 -3.20
N PRO A 362 28.26 -22.78 -4.33
CA PRO A 362 29.65 -23.23 -4.34
C PRO A 362 30.62 -22.07 -4.13
N SER A 363 31.69 -22.28 -3.37
CA SER A 363 32.70 -21.25 -3.08
C SER A 363 33.49 -20.80 -4.32
N SER A 364 33.57 -21.64 -5.35
CA SER A 364 34.25 -21.35 -6.62
C SER A 364 33.37 -20.62 -7.64
N MET A 365 32.13 -20.25 -7.30
CA MET A 365 31.20 -19.60 -8.23
C MET A 365 31.80 -18.32 -8.85
N CYS A 366 32.39 -17.47 -8.01
CA CYS A 366 33.00 -16.23 -8.48
C CYS A 366 34.29 -16.43 -9.30
N GLU A 367 34.98 -17.56 -9.13
CA GLU A 367 36.09 -17.93 -10.02
C GLU A 367 35.60 -18.33 -11.42
N GLN A 368 34.37 -18.87 -11.50
CA GLN A 368 33.73 -19.27 -12.76
C GLN A 368 33.08 -18.08 -13.49
N LEU A 369 32.55 -17.09 -12.76
CA LEU A 369 31.73 -15.99 -13.29
C LEU A 369 32.33 -14.59 -13.00
N PRO A 370 33.49 -14.23 -13.60
CA PRO A 370 34.17 -12.96 -13.30
C PRO A 370 33.45 -11.71 -13.83
N ASN A 371 32.63 -11.86 -14.87
CA ASN A 371 31.94 -10.75 -15.55
C ASN A 371 30.51 -10.52 -15.05
N LEU A 372 30.08 -11.23 -14.01
CA LEU A 372 28.71 -11.19 -13.52
C LEU A 372 28.36 -9.79 -12.99
N GLN A 373 27.24 -9.23 -13.44
CA GLN A 373 26.74 -7.92 -13.05
C GLN A 373 25.47 -8.02 -12.20
N LEU A 374 24.59 -8.97 -12.51
CA LEU A 374 23.36 -9.22 -11.76
C LEU A 374 23.31 -10.68 -11.34
N LEU A 375 23.05 -10.89 -10.06
CA LEU A 375 22.78 -12.19 -9.47
C LEU A 375 21.43 -12.16 -8.76
N ASP A 376 20.45 -12.87 -9.31
CA ASP A 376 19.15 -13.09 -8.69
C ASP A 376 18.98 -14.58 -8.36
N LEU A 377 18.89 -14.86 -7.06
CA LEU A 377 18.66 -16.19 -6.51
C LEU A 377 17.46 -16.15 -5.55
N SER A 378 16.49 -15.29 -5.83
CA SER A 378 15.28 -15.13 -5.03
C SER A 378 14.40 -16.39 -5.00
N TYR A 379 13.53 -16.48 -3.98
CA TYR A 379 12.62 -17.62 -3.80
C TYR A 379 13.30 -19.00 -3.78
N ASN A 380 14.48 -19.09 -3.17
CA ASN A 380 15.21 -20.34 -2.95
C ASN A 380 15.19 -20.76 -1.47
N LYS A 381 16.08 -21.68 -1.09
CA LYS A 381 16.24 -22.22 0.27
C LYS A 381 17.63 -22.01 0.82
N ILE A 382 18.29 -20.94 0.38
CA ILE A 382 19.70 -20.67 0.72
C ILE A 382 19.80 -20.31 2.20
N GLN A 383 20.65 -21.06 2.93
CA GLN A 383 20.87 -20.85 4.38
C GLN A 383 22.14 -20.07 4.68
N THR A 384 23.19 -20.28 3.88
CA THR A 384 24.51 -19.65 4.07
C THR A 384 25.07 -19.15 2.75
N LEU A 385 25.72 -17.99 2.80
CA LEU A 385 26.37 -17.37 1.65
C LEU A 385 27.89 -17.62 1.66
N PRO A 386 28.50 -17.92 0.49
CA PRO A 386 29.95 -17.96 0.34
C PRO A 386 30.54 -16.54 0.34
N SER A 387 31.86 -16.44 0.17
CA SER A 387 32.49 -15.15 -0.15
C SER A 387 32.28 -14.86 -1.63
N PHE A 388 31.83 -13.66 -1.97
CA PHE A 388 31.70 -13.18 -3.35
C PHE A 388 33.00 -12.54 -3.88
N THR A 389 34.14 -12.88 -3.27
CA THR A 389 35.45 -12.43 -3.74
C THR A 389 35.74 -13.00 -5.12
N GLY A 390 36.14 -12.15 -6.07
CA GLY A 390 36.34 -12.50 -7.48
C GLY A 390 35.21 -12.08 -8.41
N CYS A 391 34.00 -11.83 -7.89
CA CYS A 391 32.88 -11.27 -8.66
C CYS A 391 32.89 -9.73 -8.65
N GLU A 392 33.98 -9.11 -9.08
CA GLU A 392 34.21 -7.65 -8.91
C GLU A 392 33.26 -6.77 -9.72
N SER A 393 32.58 -7.33 -10.73
CA SER A 393 31.70 -6.60 -11.65
C SER A 393 30.24 -6.52 -11.18
N ILE A 394 29.89 -7.16 -10.05
CA ILE A 394 28.49 -7.25 -9.59
C ILE A 394 27.96 -5.86 -9.20
N GLN A 395 26.76 -5.54 -9.68
CA GLN A 395 26.02 -4.30 -9.43
C GLN A 395 24.73 -4.54 -8.66
N LYS A 396 24.05 -5.68 -8.85
CA LYS A 396 22.81 -6.04 -8.14
C LYS A 396 22.86 -7.48 -7.64
N ILE A 397 22.50 -7.66 -6.38
CA ILE A 397 22.29 -8.97 -5.77
C ILE A 397 20.88 -9.00 -5.22
N ASP A 398 20.10 -9.97 -5.68
CA ASP A 398 18.79 -10.28 -5.14
C ASP A 398 18.79 -11.69 -4.53
N LEU A 399 18.52 -11.73 -3.23
CA LEU A 399 18.45 -12.94 -2.42
C LEU A 399 17.17 -12.96 -1.58
N HIS A 400 16.12 -12.24 -1.99
CA HIS A 400 14.88 -12.18 -1.22
C HIS A 400 14.15 -13.53 -1.15
N HIS A 401 13.32 -13.73 -0.13
CA HIS A 401 12.60 -14.99 0.12
C HIS A 401 13.51 -16.23 0.19
N ASN A 402 14.62 -16.13 0.92
CA ASN A 402 15.51 -17.25 1.25
C ASN A 402 15.47 -17.58 2.76
N GLU A 403 16.38 -18.43 3.24
CA GLU A 403 16.44 -18.89 4.63
C GLU A 403 17.76 -18.47 5.31
N ILE A 404 18.32 -17.33 4.92
CA ILE A 404 19.62 -16.85 5.39
C ILE A 404 19.52 -16.37 6.84
N GLU A 405 20.37 -16.91 7.73
CA GLU A 405 20.32 -16.63 9.18
C GLU A 405 21.33 -15.57 9.67
N GLU A 406 22.52 -15.51 9.07
CA GLU A 406 23.62 -14.62 9.46
C GLU A 406 24.44 -14.16 8.24
N LEU A 407 24.88 -12.90 8.26
CA LEU A 407 25.88 -12.37 7.31
C LEU A 407 27.27 -12.32 7.96
N ARG A 408 28.26 -12.95 7.31
CA ARG A 408 29.67 -12.94 7.75
C ARG A 408 30.38 -11.67 7.28
N GLU A 409 31.53 -11.35 7.87
CA GLU A 409 32.29 -10.13 7.54
C GLU A 409 32.89 -10.17 6.12
N ASN A 410 33.21 -11.36 5.62
CA ASN A 410 33.89 -11.56 4.34
C ASN A 410 32.94 -11.94 3.18
N THR A 411 31.63 -11.87 3.39
CA THR A 411 30.65 -12.24 2.36
C THR A 411 30.74 -11.29 1.16
N PHE A 412 30.70 -9.97 1.38
CA PHE A 412 30.64 -8.96 0.31
C PHE A 412 31.96 -8.19 0.10
N THR A 413 33.09 -8.73 0.57
CA THR A 413 34.39 -8.07 0.43
C THR A 413 34.81 -7.98 -1.04
N GLY A 414 35.18 -6.78 -1.47
CA GLY A 414 35.68 -6.52 -2.83
C GLY A 414 34.60 -6.07 -3.84
N LEU A 415 33.32 -6.06 -3.46
CA LEU A 415 32.21 -5.65 -4.35
C LEU A 415 32.05 -4.12 -4.41
N MET A 416 33.02 -3.43 -5.01
CA MET A 416 33.06 -1.97 -5.07
C MET A 416 31.99 -1.37 -6.00
N THR A 417 31.50 -2.14 -6.96
CA THR A 417 30.48 -1.72 -7.95
C THR A 417 29.06 -2.02 -7.52
N LEU A 418 28.84 -2.71 -6.39
CA LEU A 418 27.51 -3.10 -5.96
C LEU A 418 26.66 -1.87 -5.59
N ARG A 419 25.51 -1.74 -6.26
CA ARG A 419 24.57 -0.62 -6.09
C ARG A 419 23.30 -1.02 -5.38
N SER A 420 22.82 -2.25 -5.56
CA SER A 420 21.57 -2.74 -4.99
C SER A 420 21.76 -4.10 -4.33
N LEU A 421 21.29 -4.24 -3.10
CA LEU A 421 21.31 -5.48 -2.35
C LEU A 421 19.92 -5.72 -1.72
N ASP A 422 19.26 -6.79 -2.15
CA ASP A 422 18.00 -7.25 -1.56
C ASP A 422 18.22 -8.54 -0.79
N LEU A 423 17.93 -8.49 0.51
CA LEU A 423 17.98 -9.59 1.47
C LEU A 423 16.64 -9.68 2.24
N SER A 424 15.56 -9.15 1.67
CA SER A 424 14.24 -9.15 2.29
C SER A 424 13.68 -10.57 2.47
N TRP A 425 12.74 -10.72 3.40
CA TRP A 425 12.07 -12.00 3.68
C TRP A 425 13.01 -13.18 3.94
N ASN A 426 14.08 -12.91 4.70
CA ASN A 426 15.02 -13.93 5.18
C ASN A 426 14.83 -14.17 6.68
N ARG A 427 15.76 -14.90 7.31
CA ARG A 427 15.76 -15.18 8.75
C ARG A 427 16.94 -14.49 9.47
N LEU A 428 17.39 -13.34 8.93
CA LEU A 428 18.59 -12.68 9.43
C LEU A 428 18.38 -12.21 10.87
N SER A 429 19.17 -12.76 11.79
CA SER A 429 19.13 -12.43 13.21
C SER A 429 20.24 -11.45 13.63
N SER A 430 21.39 -11.53 12.97
CA SER A 430 22.56 -10.69 13.22
C SER A 430 23.34 -10.42 11.94
N VAL A 431 23.83 -9.19 11.82
CA VAL A 431 24.78 -8.75 10.78
C VAL A 431 26.06 -8.31 11.46
N LYS A 432 27.21 -8.84 11.04
CA LYS A 432 28.50 -8.46 11.64
C LYS A 432 28.88 -7.01 11.27
N PRO A 433 29.59 -6.27 12.14
CA PRO A 433 29.86 -4.84 11.96
C PRO A 433 30.53 -4.46 10.63
N ASN A 434 31.44 -5.31 10.13
CA ASN A 434 32.20 -5.03 8.92
C ASN A 434 31.61 -5.66 7.65
N SER A 435 30.43 -6.29 7.73
CA SER A 435 29.82 -6.98 6.57
C SER A 435 29.52 -6.06 5.38
N PHE A 436 29.25 -4.77 5.62
CA PHE A 436 28.95 -3.78 4.56
C PHE A 436 30.10 -2.79 4.32
N PHE A 437 31.23 -2.91 5.03
CA PHE A 437 32.30 -1.91 5.01
C PHE A 437 32.89 -1.67 3.61
N ALA A 438 32.97 -2.73 2.79
CA ALA A 438 33.57 -2.67 1.46
C ALA A 438 32.62 -2.11 0.37
N LEU A 439 31.35 -1.86 0.68
CA LEU A 439 30.31 -1.56 -0.29
C LEU A 439 30.18 -0.04 -0.56
N THR A 440 31.21 0.54 -1.19
CA THR A 440 31.29 2.01 -1.36
C THR A 440 30.22 2.60 -2.28
N SER A 441 29.76 1.85 -3.29
CA SER A 441 28.76 2.32 -4.27
C SER A 441 27.33 1.91 -3.94
N LEU A 442 27.07 1.34 -2.76
CA LEU A 442 25.75 0.82 -2.42
C LEU A 442 24.75 1.95 -2.25
N SER A 443 23.66 1.89 -3.01
CA SER A 443 22.61 2.91 -3.07
C SER A 443 21.28 2.40 -2.52
N LYS A 444 20.92 1.14 -2.81
CA LYS A 444 19.66 0.51 -2.38
C LYS A 444 19.96 -0.70 -1.50
N LEU A 445 19.35 -0.73 -0.32
CA LEU A 445 19.44 -1.85 0.61
C LEU A 445 18.05 -2.23 1.13
N ASP A 446 17.62 -3.46 0.84
CA ASP A 446 16.40 -4.03 1.38
C ASP A 446 16.72 -5.16 2.36
N LEU A 447 16.29 -4.99 3.61
CA LEU A 447 16.41 -5.93 4.72
C LEU A 447 15.04 -6.16 5.37
N SER A 448 13.95 -5.88 4.65
CA SER A 448 12.59 -6.03 5.18
C SER A 448 12.26 -7.48 5.56
N SER A 449 11.31 -7.65 6.48
CA SER A 449 10.80 -8.94 6.96
C SER A 449 11.90 -9.92 7.40
N ASN A 450 12.86 -9.42 8.20
CA ASN A 450 13.89 -10.21 8.85
C ASN A 450 13.71 -10.22 10.38
N GLN A 451 14.69 -10.72 11.14
CA GLN A 451 14.66 -10.83 12.60
C GLN A 451 15.74 -9.97 13.25
N LEU A 452 16.09 -8.84 12.62
CA LEU A 452 17.20 -7.99 13.06
C LEU A 452 16.84 -7.26 14.36
N SER A 453 17.78 -7.23 15.29
CA SER A 453 17.71 -6.46 16.55
C SER A 453 18.55 -5.17 16.52
N SER A 454 19.61 -5.15 15.71
CA SER A 454 20.49 -4.01 15.47
C SER A 454 21.02 -4.08 14.04
N LEU A 455 21.44 -2.93 13.50
CA LEU A 455 22.00 -2.83 12.16
C LEU A 455 23.33 -2.07 12.22
N PRO A 456 24.45 -2.65 11.75
CA PRO A 456 25.69 -1.90 11.63
C PRO A 456 25.60 -0.88 10.49
N LEU A 457 25.81 0.39 10.83
CA LEU A 457 25.72 1.52 9.90
C LEU A 457 27.06 1.86 9.23
N THR A 458 28.15 1.22 9.68
CA THR A 458 29.50 1.41 9.14
C THR A 458 29.57 0.95 7.69
N GLY A 459 29.87 1.88 6.78
CA GLY A 459 29.95 1.64 5.33
C GLY A 459 28.67 1.95 4.54
N LEU A 460 27.56 2.31 5.21
CA LEU A 460 26.26 2.56 4.56
C LEU A 460 25.98 4.04 4.24
N GLN A 461 27.02 4.89 4.21
CA GLN A 461 26.86 6.35 4.07
C GLN A 461 26.39 6.80 2.68
N SER A 462 26.59 5.97 1.66
CA SER A 462 26.18 6.20 0.26
C SER A 462 24.75 5.77 -0.06
N LEU A 463 24.02 5.18 0.90
CA LEU A 463 22.66 4.72 0.67
C LEU A 463 21.71 5.89 0.33
N THR A 464 20.89 5.68 -0.70
CA THR A 464 19.77 6.54 -1.08
C THR A 464 18.43 5.93 -0.68
N HIS A 465 18.32 4.59 -0.69
CA HIS A 465 17.12 3.82 -0.35
C HIS A 465 17.43 2.76 0.70
N ILE A 466 16.63 2.71 1.78
CA ILE A 466 16.76 1.68 2.82
C ILE A 466 15.39 1.14 3.25
N ARG A 467 15.20 -0.17 3.23
CA ARG A 467 13.97 -0.83 3.70
C ARG A 467 14.27 -1.79 4.83
N LEU A 468 13.58 -1.60 5.94
CA LEU A 468 13.75 -2.32 7.21
C LEU A 468 12.40 -2.76 7.81
N VAL A 469 11.27 -2.51 7.13
CA VAL A 469 9.92 -2.89 7.58
C VAL A 469 9.86 -4.38 7.96
N GLY A 470 9.11 -4.74 9.00
CA GLY A 470 8.96 -6.14 9.43
C GLY A 470 10.04 -6.65 10.40
N ASN A 471 11.07 -5.85 10.69
CA ASN A 471 12.04 -6.15 11.75
C ASN A 471 11.53 -5.66 13.13
N ASP A 472 10.67 -6.44 13.77
CA ASP A 472 10.01 -6.07 15.04
C ASP A 472 10.96 -5.92 16.25
N GLN A 473 12.19 -6.45 16.16
CA GLN A 473 13.18 -6.32 17.24
C GLN A 473 14.08 -5.08 17.06
N LEU A 474 14.02 -4.42 15.91
CA LEU A 474 14.84 -3.27 15.58
C LEU A 474 14.24 -1.99 16.17
N MET A 475 14.37 -1.84 17.48
CA MET A 475 13.86 -0.67 18.22
C MET A 475 14.86 0.48 18.31
N GLU A 476 16.11 0.26 17.87
CA GLU A 476 17.17 1.27 17.90
C GLU A 476 16.88 2.43 16.94
N LEU A 477 17.31 3.62 17.32
CA LEU A 477 17.10 4.83 16.53
C LEU A 477 18.31 5.05 15.63
N ILE A 478 18.06 5.18 14.33
CA ILE A 478 19.09 5.45 13.34
C ILE A 478 19.26 6.97 13.23
N PRO A 479 20.44 7.53 13.55
CA PRO A 479 20.66 8.96 13.46
C PRO A 479 20.87 9.38 11.99
N ARG A 480 20.49 10.61 11.67
CA ARG A 480 20.67 11.19 10.32
C ARG A 480 22.14 11.34 9.92
N GLU A 481 23.03 11.47 10.89
CA GLU A 481 24.48 11.64 10.68
C GLU A 481 25.11 10.40 10.05
N ASP A 482 24.60 9.20 10.39
CA ASP A 482 25.12 7.94 9.88
C ASP A 482 24.61 7.62 8.46
N LEU A 483 23.45 8.18 8.08
CA LEU A 483 22.80 7.99 6.77
C LEU A 483 22.46 9.35 6.10
N PRO A 484 23.47 10.11 5.63
CA PRO A 484 23.26 11.48 5.15
C PRO A 484 22.58 11.59 3.78
N GLN A 485 22.74 10.57 2.92
CA GLN A 485 22.26 10.58 1.54
C GLN A 485 20.88 9.95 1.33
N VAL A 486 20.31 9.31 2.36
CA VAL A 486 19.04 8.59 2.25
C VAL A 486 17.90 9.55 1.91
N ARG A 487 17.10 9.16 0.91
CA ARG A 487 15.92 9.86 0.41
C ARG A 487 14.65 9.09 0.66
N VAL A 488 14.68 7.78 0.50
CA VAL A 488 13.54 6.89 0.74
C VAL A 488 13.92 5.91 1.83
N MET A 489 13.10 5.84 2.88
CA MET A 489 13.30 4.87 3.94
C MET A 489 11.97 4.25 4.36
N GLU A 490 11.98 2.95 4.57
CA GLU A 490 10.84 2.23 5.13
C GLU A 490 11.29 1.56 6.41
N LEU A 491 10.77 2.00 7.55
CA LEU A 491 11.24 1.58 8.88
C LEU A 491 10.14 0.80 9.62
N PRO A 492 10.50 -0.10 10.57
CA PRO A 492 9.50 -0.82 11.37
C PRO A 492 8.56 0.11 12.13
N TYR A 493 9.08 1.25 12.63
CA TYR A 493 8.35 2.16 13.50
C TYR A 493 8.37 3.60 13.00
N ALA A 494 7.21 4.26 13.04
CA ALA A 494 7.06 5.66 12.64
C ALA A 494 7.95 6.61 13.47
N PHE A 495 8.25 6.27 14.72
CA PHE A 495 9.11 7.10 15.58
C PHE A 495 10.55 7.20 15.08
N GLN A 496 11.03 6.21 14.33
CA GLN A 496 12.37 6.25 13.75
C GLN A 496 12.43 7.27 12.59
N CYS A 497 11.34 7.45 11.85
CA CYS A 497 11.21 8.48 10.82
C CYS A 497 11.36 9.92 11.37
N CYS A 498 11.03 10.14 12.65
CA CYS A 498 11.08 11.45 13.27
C CYS A 498 12.47 12.11 13.23
N ALA A 499 13.54 11.31 13.25
CA ALA A 499 14.92 11.82 13.18
C ALA A 499 15.23 12.48 11.82
N PHE A 500 14.52 12.08 10.77
CA PHE A 500 14.80 12.50 9.39
C PHE A 500 13.84 13.58 8.88
N ILE A 501 12.59 13.60 9.36
CA ILE A 501 11.54 14.53 8.91
C ILE A 501 11.59 15.89 9.66
N SER A 502 12.21 15.97 10.84
CA SER A 502 12.07 17.12 11.76
C SER A 502 12.81 18.43 11.39
N CYS A 503 13.11 18.71 10.12
CA CYS A 503 13.76 19.97 9.71
C CYS A 503 12.88 20.97 8.92
N GLU A 504 11.65 20.65 8.51
CA GLU A 504 10.82 21.62 7.75
C GLU A 504 9.85 22.44 8.61
N MET A 505 9.48 21.99 9.82
CA MET A 505 8.46 22.66 10.64
C MET A 505 8.97 23.86 11.48
N ARG A 506 10.05 24.52 11.04
CA ARG A 506 10.55 25.77 11.68
C ARG A 506 10.38 27.03 10.83
N GLY A 507 9.84 26.91 9.61
CA GLY A 507 9.48 28.05 8.76
C GLY A 507 7.99 28.08 8.47
N GLU A 508 7.28 28.96 9.19
CA GLU A 508 5.99 29.58 8.85
C GLU A 508 4.76 28.68 8.59
N GLY A 509 3.63 29.13 9.16
CA GLY A 509 2.40 28.36 9.24
C GLY A 509 1.64 28.19 7.93
N GLY A 510 0.76 27.19 7.94
CA GLY A 510 -0.36 27.09 7.01
C GLY A 510 -0.43 25.74 6.29
N LEU A 511 -1.40 24.92 6.72
CA LEU A 511 -2.25 24.06 5.87
C LEU A 511 -1.60 23.39 4.65
N SER A 512 -1.24 22.11 4.78
CA SER A 512 -1.19 21.18 3.65
C SER A 512 -1.36 19.74 4.16
N TRP A 513 -2.57 19.43 4.62
CA TRP A 513 -3.07 18.05 4.62
C TRP A 513 -4.13 18.00 3.55
N GLU A 514 -3.72 17.77 2.30
CA GLU A 514 -4.57 17.18 1.27
C GLU A 514 -3.75 16.92 0.00
N ARG A 515 -3.94 15.73 -0.55
CA ARG A 515 -3.48 15.24 -1.86
C ARG A 515 -2.08 14.62 -1.90
N GLU A 516 -1.98 13.38 -1.42
CA GLU A 516 -1.14 12.33 -2.03
C GLU A 516 -1.60 10.90 -1.66
N GLU A 517 -2.91 10.69 -1.49
CA GLU A 517 -3.53 9.36 -1.48
C GLU A 517 -4.63 9.31 -2.56
N ALA A 518 -4.22 9.48 -3.83
CA ALA A 518 -5.05 9.23 -5.00
C ALA A 518 -4.20 9.15 -6.28
N ALA A 519 -3.16 8.31 -6.27
CA ALA A 519 -2.46 7.92 -7.48
C ALA A 519 -1.89 6.50 -7.32
N ASP A 520 -2.71 5.56 -6.84
CA ASP A 520 -2.44 4.14 -7.09
C ASP A 520 -3.73 3.32 -6.98
N SER A 521 -4.51 3.29 -8.06
CA SER A 521 -5.57 2.29 -8.32
C SER A 521 -6.36 2.59 -9.59
N THR A 522 -5.68 2.83 -10.72
CA THR A 522 -6.30 2.66 -12.05
C THR A 522 -5.26 2.19 -13.05
N ALA A 523 -4.88 0.92 -12.98
CA ALA A 523 -4.23 0.23 -14.08
C ALA A 523 -4.57 -1.26 -14.03
N ARG A 524 -5.79 -1.62 -14.43
CA ARG A 524 -6.05 -2.90 -15.08
C ARG A 524 -7.16 -2.68 -16.11
N ASP A 525 -6.80 -2.81 -17.38
CA ASP A 525 -7.41 -3.76 -18.33
C ASP A 525 -7.13 -3.34 -19.78
N ALA A 526 -6.02 -3.82 -20.33
CA ALA A 526 -5.84 -4.08 -21.75
C ALA A 526 -4.86 -5.26 -21.91
N PRO A 527 -5.17 -6.29 -22.71
CA PRO A 527 -4.32 -7.46 -22.82
C PRO A 527 -3.22 -7.17 -23.85
N PHE A 528 -1.98 -7.00 -23.40
CA PHE A 528 -0.80 -7.04 -24.26
C PHE A 528 0.22 -7.96 -23.59
N LEU A 529 0.27 -9.19 -24.07
CA LEU A 529 1.30 -10.18 -23.75
C LEU A 529 2.53 -9.87 -24.60
N SER A 530 3.54 -9.24 -23.99
CA SER A 530 4.93 -9.30 -24.45
C SER A 530 5.82 -9.41 -23.21
N SER A 531 6.70 -10.40 -23.23
CA SER A 531 7.34 -11.07 -22.09
C SER A 531 8.37 -10.24 -21.32
N GLN A 532 8.38 -10.47 -20.01
CA GLN A 532 9.10 -9.81 -18.92
C GLN A 532 10.63 -10.09 -18.86
N VAL A 533 11.21 -10.75 -19.87
CA VAL A 533 12.51 -11.45 -19.72
C VAL A 533 13.71 -10.65 -20.25
N ASP A 534 13.50 -9.83 -21.29
CA ASP A 534 14.48 -8.80 -21.69
C ASP A 534 14.27 -7.49 -20.90
N GLN A 535 13.07 -7.35 -20.34
CA GLN A 535 12.66 -6.19 -19.59
C GLN A 535 13.39 -6.09 -18.25
N ASP A 536 13.80 -7.18 -17.59
CA ASP A 536 14.60 -7.06 -16.36
C ASP A 536 16.02 -6.52 -16.61
N TRP A 537 16.61 -6.74 -17.79
CA TRP A 537 17.93 -6.18 -18.17
C TRP A 537 17.84 -4.75 -18.66
N ASP A 538 16.86 -4.46 -19.51
CA ASP A 538 16.60 -3.11 -19.97
C ASP A 538 16.02 -2.23 -18.85
N ASP A 539 15.13 -2.75 -17.99
CA ASP A 539 14.67 -2.11 -16.75
C ASP A 539 15.80 -2.02 -15.73
N PHE A 540 16.72 -2.99 -15.65
CA PHE A 540 17.95 -2.83 -14.84
C PHE A 540 18.76 -1.63 -15.35
N LEU A 541 19.02 -1.52 -16.66
CA LEU A 541 19.73 -0.39 -17.25
C LEU A 541 18.96 0.94 -17.06
N MET A 542 17.63 0.94 -17.18
CA MET A 542 16.78 2.12 -16.98
C MET A 542 16.61 2.51 -15.50
N GLU A 543 16.56 1.55 -14.57
CA GLU A 543 16.48 1.75 -13.10
C GLU A 543 17.71 2.50 -12.57
N PHE A 544 18.85 2.44 -13.28
CA PHE A 544 20.06 3.20 -12.95
C PHE A 544 20.25 4.50 -13.76
N GLU A 545 19.50 4.72 -14.85
CA GLU A 545 19.51 6.00 -15.56
C GLU A 545 18.64 7.06 -14.86
N ASP A 546 17.62 6.63 -14.11
CA ASP A 546 16.76 7.49 -13.28
C ASP A 546 17.28 7.64 -11.84
N GLU A 547 18.47 8.22 -11.67
CA GLU A 547 18.86 8.80 -10.38
C GLU A 547 17.88 9.94 -10.03
N PRO A 548 17.16 9.89 -8.89
CA PRO A 548 16.18 10.90 -8.56
C PRO A 548 16.86 12.26 -8.44
N LYS A 549 16.54 13.14 -9.40
CA LYS A 549 16.99 14.53 -9.44
C LYS A 549 16.78 15.20 -8.09
N SER A 550 17.79 15.99 -7.71
CA SER A 550 18.04 16.64 -6.44
C SER A 550 16.97 17.64 -5.94
N GLN A 551 15.70 17.23 -5.81
CA GLN A 551 14.62 18.15 -5.39
C GLN A 551 13.57 17.59 -4.41
N HIS A 552 13.69 16.37 -3.87
CA HIS A 552 12.63 15.82 -3.03
C HIS A 552 13.04 15.66 -1.56
N SER A 553 12.13 16.08 -0.67
CA SER A 553 12.14 15.85 0.78
C SER A 553 12.31 14.36 1.11
N VAL A 554 12.88 14.03 2.27
CA VAL A 554 13.06 12.63 2.70
C VAL A 554 11.69 11.97 2.90
N HIS A 555 11.41 10.94 2.12
CA HIS A 555 10.22 10.11 2.26
C HIS A 555 10.50 8.99 3.26
N CYS A 556 9.73 8.95 4.36
CA CYS A 556 9.82 7.88 5.35
C CYS A 556 8.46 7.26 5.61
N SER A 557 8.35 5.95 5.44
CA SER A 557 7.16 5.17 5.80
C SER A 557 7.47 4.24 6.99
N PRO A 558 6.54 4.05 7.94
CA PRO A 558 5.27 4.75 8.09
C PRO A 558 5.46 6.20 8.60
N THR A 559 4.72 7.14 8.02
CA THR A 559 4.84 8.57 8.34
C THR A 559 4.39 8.88 9.78
N PRO A 560 5.15 9.67 10.56
CA PRO A 560 4.69 10.19 11.84
C PRO A 560 3.40 11.00 11.67
N GLY A 561 2.46 10.81 12.59
CA GLY A 561 1.15 11.47 12.55
C GLY A 561 0.75 12.06 13.90
N PRO A 562 -0.39 12.73 13.99
CA PRO A 562 -0.89 13.35 15.23
C PRO A 562 -1.17 12.35 16.37
N PHE A 563 -1.42 11.08 16.02
CA PHE A 563 -1.56 9.95 16.94
C PHE A 563 -0.25 9.22 17.24
N ARG A 564 0.85 9.56 16.53
CA ARG A 564 2.24 9.11 16.73
C ARG A 564 3.21 10.30 16.66
N PRO A 565 3.13 11.24 17.61
CA PRO A 565 3.87 12.50 17.52
C PRO A 565 5.36 12.31 17.80
N CYS A 566 6.22 13.08 17.12
CA CYS A 566 7.66 13.02 17.32
C CYS A 566 8.13 13.73 18.60
N LEU A 567 7.67 14.96 18.84
CA LEU A 567 8.24 15.83 19.87
C LEU A 567 7.44 15.82 21.18
N ARG A 568 6.10 15.84 21.09
CA ARG A 568 5.20 16.12 22.21
C ARG A 568 3.98 15.21 22.13
N LEU A 569 3.76 14.36 23.13
CA LEU A 569 2.64 13.42 23.19
C LEU A 569 1.29 14.14 23.04
N LEU A 570 1.04 15.16 23.87
CA LEU A 570 -0.21 15.93 23.83
C LEU A 570 -0.21 17.06 22.77
N GLY A 571 0.96 17.40 22.21
CA GLY A 571 1.12 18.39 21.14
C GLY A 571 0.90 19.84 21.58
N SER A 572 -0.37 20.20 21.83
CA SER A 572 -0.85 21.56 22.12
C SER A 572 -0.87 21.89 23.61
N TRP A 573 -0.50 23.14 23.95
CA TRP A 573 -0.63 23.68 25.30
C TRP A 573 -2.08 23.74 25.79
N MET A 574 -3.05 23.94 24.89
CA MET A 574 -4.47 23.91 25.25
C MET A 574 -4.90 22.52 25.72
N ILE A 575 -4.51 21.47 24.99
CA ILE A 575 -4.82 20.08 25.36
C ILE A 575 -4.15 19.73 26.69
N ARG A 576 -2.88 20.10 26.87
CA ARG A 576 -2.16 19.87 28.15
C ARG A 576 -2.85 20.51 29.34
N GLY A 577 -3.16 21.80 29.25
CA GLY A 577 -3.85 22.53 30.31
C GLY A 577 -5.22 21.91 30.60
N GLY A 578 -5.96 21.55 29.53
CA GLY A 578 -7.26 20.89 29.65
C GLY A 578 -7.18 19.52 30.33
N VAL A 579 -6.25 18.64 29.94
CA VAL A 579 -6.11 17.29 30.54
C VAL A 579 -5.73 17.38 32.01
N TRP A 580 -4.79 18.27 32.40
CA TRP A 580 -4.45 18.49 33.81
C TRP A 580 -5.64 19.03 34.61
N LEU A 581 -6.39 19.98 34.05
CA LEU A 581 -7.59 20.53 34.68
C LEU A 581 -8.66 19.46 34.88
N ILE A 582 -8.92 18.65 33.85
CA ILE A 582 -9.89 17.55 33.90
C ILE A 582 -9.47 16.51 34.95
N ALA A 583 -8.19 16.13 34.98
CA ALA A 583 -7.67 15.20 35.99
C ALA A 583 -7.85 15.75 37.41
N ALA A 584 -7.52 17.03 37.64
CA ALA A 584 -7.67 17.65 38.95
C ALA A 584 -9.13 17.77 39.40
N ILE A 585 -10.00 18.30 38.53
CA ILE A 585 -11.43 18.48 38.85
C ILE A 585 -12.08 17.12 39.09
N SER A 586 -11.92 16.16 38.18
CA SER A 586 -12.55 14.84 38.30
C SER A 586 -12.13 14.11 39.58
N LEU A 587 -10.85 14.11 39.95
CA LEU A 587 -10.39 13.45 41.18
C LEU A 587 -10.96 14.12 42.43
N VAL A 588 -10.96 15.45 42.49
CA VAL A 588 -11.48 16.20 43.65
C VAL A 588 -13.00 16.06 43.77
N SER A 589 -13.75 16.33 42.70
CA SER A 589 -15.21 16.31 42.74
C SER A 589 -15.76 14.91 42.99
N ASN A 590 -15.23 13.88 42.32
CA ASN A 590 -15.67 12.51 42.56
C ASN A 590 -15.25 12.00 43.95
N GLY A 591 -14.06 12.38 44.43
CA GLY A 591 -13.61 12.06 45.78
C GLY A 591 -14.54 12.60 46.86
N LEU A 592 -14.98 13.86 46.72
CA LEU A 592 -15.97 14.46 47.63
C LEU A 592 -17.32 13.75 47.60
N VAL A 593 -17.79 13.32 46.42
CA VAL A 593 -19.05 12.56 46.29
C VAL A 593 -18.92 11.19 46.96
N VAL A 594 -17.83 10.45 46.72
CA VAL A 594 -17.57 9.15 47.37
C VAL A 594 -17.52 9.30 48.90
N LEU A 595 -16.85 10.35 49.40
CA LEU A 595 -16.79 10.67 50.83
C LEU A 595 -18.19 10.94 51.41
N SER A 596 -19.01 11.72 50.72
CA SER A 596 -20.38 12.03 51.16
C SER A 596 -21.29 10.81 51.20
N VAL A 597 -21.17 9.90 50.22
CA VAL A 597 -22.09 8.75 50.06
C VAL A 597 -21.71 7.59 50.98
N PHE A 598 -20.43 7.24 51.10
CA PHE A 598 -20.00 6.03 51.79
C PHE A 598 -19.53 6.26 53.24
N PHE A 599 -19.09 7.48 53.57
CA PHE A 599 -18.50 7.78 54.89
C PHE A 599 -19.39 8.66 55.78
N SER A 600 -20.60 9.03 55.35
CA SER A 600 -21.54 9.80 56.17
C SER A 600 -22.24 8.92 57.23
N PRO A 601 -22.14 9.23 58.53
CA PRO A 601 -22.70 8.40 59.62
C PRO A 601 -24.23 8.45 59.77
N ALA A 602 -24.91 9.36 59.06
CA ALA A 602 -26.29 9.75 59.35
C ALA A 602 -27.35 9.20 58.37
N SER A 603 -26.97 8.45 57.33
CA SER A 603 -27.94 7.98 56.33
C SER A 603 -27.79 6.50 55.96
N VAL A 604 -28.92 5.78 55.87
CA VAL A 604 -28.97 4.43 55.30
C VAL A 604 -28.74 4.55 53.79
N VAL A 605 -27.80 3.77 53.24
CA VAL A 605 -27.48 3.79 51.81
C VAL A 605 -28.67 3.28 50.99
N THR A 606 -29.40 4.19 50.37
CA THR A 606 -30.48 3.85 49.43
C THR A 606 -29.90 3.41 48.07
N PRO A 607 -30.58 2.54 47.31
CA PRO A 607 -30.12 2.10 45.98
C PRO A 607 -29.68 3.22 45.02
N PRO A 608 -30.38 4.36 44.90
CA PRO A 608 -29.91 5.47 44.06
C PRO A 608 -28.67 6.18 44.60
N LYS A 609 -28.49 6.30 45.93
CA LYS A 609 -27.26 6.85 46.51
C LYS A 609 -26.06 5.93 46.23
N LEU A 610 -26.24 4.60 46.32
CA LEU A 610 -25.21 3.62 45.98
C LEU A 610 -24.75 3.75 44.53
N LEU A 611 -25.69 3.93 43.60
CA LEU A 611 -25.39 4.02 42.17
C LEU A 611 -24.62 5.30 41.82
N VAL A 612 -24.98 6.44 42.41
CA VAL A 612 -24.23 7.70 42.27
C VAL A 612 -22.83 7.59 42.88
N GLY A 613 -22.68 6.92 44.03
CA GLY A 613 -21.37 6.66 44.63
C GLY A 613 -20.47 5.77 43.76
N LEU A 614 -21.03 4.72 43.15
CA LEU A 614 -20.30 3.84 42.23
C LEU A 614 -19.95 4.55 40.91
N LEU A 615 -20.85 5.39 40.38
CA LEU A 615 -20.57 6.22 39.21
C LEU A 615 -19.43 7.19 39.50
N ALA A 616 -19.39 7.81 40.68
CA ALA A 616 -18.29 8.68 41.09
C ALA A 616 -16.96 7.92 41.18
N LEU A 617 -16.96 6.69 41.69
CA LEU A 617 -15.76 5.84 41.74
C LEU A 617 -15.19 5.58 40.34
N VAL A 618 -16.05 5.18 39.39
CA VAL A 618 -15.64 4.88 38.01
C VAL A 618 -15.21 6.14 37.26
N ASN A 619 -15.91 7.26 37.43
CA ASN A 619 -15.50 8.56 36.90
C ASN A 619 -14.16 9.04 37.49
N GLY A 620 -13.87 8.69 38.75
CA GLY A 620 -12.55 8.90 39.35
C GLY A 620 -11.44 8.15 38.61
N LEU A 621 -11.68 6.92 38.14
CA LEU A 621 -10.72 6.16 37.33
C LEU A 621 -10.42 6.83 35.98
N MET A 622 -11.42 7.45 35.35
CA MET A 622 -11.22 8.27 34.15
C MET A 622 -10.30 9.48 34.42
N GLY A 623 -10.42 10.08 35.61
CA GLY A 623 -9.51 11.12 36.10
C GLY A 623 -8.07 10.63 36.30
N VAL A 624 -7.90 9.43 36.87
CA VAL A 624 -6.58 8.78 37.02
C VAL A 624 -5.93 8.53 35.66
N TRP A 625 -6.68 8.03 34.68
CA TRP A 625 -6.19 7.84 33.31
C TRP A 625 -5.74 9.15 32.66
N SER A 626 -6.56 10.22 32.79
CA SER A 626 -6.22 11.55 32.28
C SER A 626 -4.93 12.09 32.91
N GLY A 627 -4.79 11.93 34.23
CA GLY A 627 -3.57 12.31 34.96
C GLY A 627 -2.34 11.48 34.57
N TRP A 628 -2.53 10.18 34.27
CA TRP A 628 -1.48 9.28 33.82
C TRP A 628 -0.88 9.73 32.48
N LEU A 629 -1.72 10.04 31.48
CA LEU A 629 -1.26 10.57 30.19
C LEU A 629 -0.55 11.93 30.35
N ALA A 630 -1.05 12.80 31.22
CA ALA A 630 -0.43 14.09 31.51
C ALA A 630 0.96 13.95 32.16
N ALA A 631 1.13 12.97 33.05
CA ALA A 631 2.41 12.66 33.67
C ALA A 631 3.42 12.11 32.65
N VAL A 632 2.98 11.21 31.75
CA VAL A 632 3.84 10.66 30.67
C VAL A 632 4.28 11.76 29.71
N ASP A 633 3.39 12.65 29.30
CA ASP A 633 3.75 13.81 28.46
C ASP A 633 4.72 14.78 29.16
N ALA A 634 4.56 14.99 30.46
CA ALA A 634 5.48 15.81 31.25
C ALA A 634 6.88 15.16 31.37
N TRP A 635 6.93 13.83 31.56
CA TRP A 635 8.20 13.10 31.66
C TRP A 635 8.96 13.05 30.33
N THR A 636 8.23 12.91 29.21
CA THR A 636 8.81 12.76 27.86
C THR A 636 8.87 14.07 27.06
N PHE A 637 8.75 15.21 27.75
CA PHE A 637 8.57 16.51 27.13
C PHE A 637 9.72 16.88 26.17
N GLY A 638 9.39 17.08 24.89
CA GLY A 638 10.34 17.55 23.88
C GLY A 638 11.18 16.45 23.21
N SER A 639 11.09 15.20 23.68
CA SER A 639 11.84 14.08 23.12
C SER A 639 11.05 12.76 23.15
N PHE A 640 9.76 12.81 22.85
CA PHE A 640 8.89 11.62 22.91
C PHE A 640 9.36 10.50 21.97
N TRP A 641 9.85 10.83 20.77
CA TRP A 641 10.35 9.87 19.77
C TRP A 641 11.40 8.87 20.31
N ARG A 642 12.21 9.26 21.30
CA ARG A 642 13.20 8.37 21.94
C ARG A 642 12.57 7.25 22.78
N PHE A 643 11.37 7.49 23.29
CA PHE A 643 10.66 6.60 24.19
C PHE A 643 9.40 6.00 23.54
N GLY A 644 8.95 6.52 22.40
CA GLY A 644 7.69 6.16 21.75
C GLY A 644 7.55 4.66 21.48
N VAL A 645 8.60 4.03 20.90
CA VAL A 645 8.61 2.58 20.61
C VAL A 645 8.48 1.74 21.89
N LYS A 646 9.26 2.09 22.93
CA LYS A 646 9.22 1.40 24.24
C LYS A 646 7.91 1.64 24.97
N TRP A 647 7.30 2.81 24.78
CA TRP A 647 6.01 3.16 25.37
C TRP A 647 4.87 2.35 24.73
N GLU A 648 4.72 2.35 23.39
CA GLU A 648 3.64 1.64 22.70
C GLU A 648 3.69 0.12 22.90
N SER A 649 4.88 -0.44 23.11
CA SER A 649 5.09 -1.87 23.42
C SER A 649 4.96 -2.21 24.91
N SER A 650 4.91 -1.22 25.81
CA SER A 650 4.92 -1.46 27.26
C SER A 650 3.59 -1.96 27.81
N PHE A 651 3.66 -2.73 28.90
CA PHE A 651 2.50 -3.09 29.72
C PHE A 651 1.75 -1.86 30.26
N LEU A 652 2.47 -0.77 30.56
CA LEU A 652 1.89 0.48 31.07
C LEU A 652 0.97 1.16 30.05
N CYS A 653 1.33 1.11 28.77
CA CYS A 653 0.47 1.59 27.69
C CYS A 653 -0.79 0.74 27.58
N ARG A 654 -0.66 -0.59 27.58
CA ARG A 654 -1.83 -1.51 27.57
C ARG A 654 -2.77 -1.29 28.75
N LEU A 655 -2.22 -1.07 29.96
CA LEU A 655 -3.00 -0.76 31.16
C LEU A 655 -3.72 0.60 31.04
N SER A 656 -3.08 1.60 30.44
CA SER A 656 -3.70 2.90 30.16
C SER A 656 -4.92 2.75 29.26
N GLY A 657 -4.82 1.98 28.17
CA GLY A 657 -5.94 1.66 27.29
C GLY A 657 -7.07 0.94 28.01
N PHE A 658 -6.73 -0.05 28.83
CA PHE A 658 -7.69 -0.77 29.69
C PHE A 658 -8.45 0.18 30.62
N LEU A 659 -7.73 1.05 31.35
CA LEU A 659 -8.32 1.99 32.31
C LEU A 659 -9.31 2.95 31.63
N CYS A 660 -8.94 3.49 30.46
CA CYS A 660 -9.81 4.38 29.70
C CYS A 660 -11.12 3.70 29.31
N VAL A 661 -11.04 2.55 28.63
CA VAL A 661 -12.22 1.84 28.13
C VAL A 661 -13.07 1.31 29.27
N PHE A 662 -12.45 0.79 30.34
CA PHE A 662 -13.17 0.28 31.50
C PHE A 662 -13.94 1.38 32.22
N ALA A 663 -13.29 2.54 32.43
CA ALA A 663 -13.92 3.67 33.08
C ALA A 663 -15.08 4.22 32.24
N SER A 664 -14.90 4.41 30.93
CA SER A 664 -15.97 4.94 30.07
C SER A 664 -17.16 3.98 29.95
N GLN A 665 -16.89 2.69 29.70
CA GLN A 665 -17.93 1.69 29.47
C GLN A 665 -18.74 1.40 30.73
N THR A 666 -18.05 1.24 31.86
CA THR A 666 -18.71 0.96 33.14
C THR A 666 -19.54 2.15 33.62
N ALA A 667 -19.06 3.39 33.40
CA ALA A 667 -19.82 4.60 33.71
C ALA A 667 -21.12 4.66 32.89
N LEU A 668 -21.05 4.34 31.60
CA LEU A 668 -22.21 4.30 30.71
C LEU A 668 -23.25 3.25 31.16
N PHE A 669 -22.82 2.06 31.57
CA PHE A 669 -23.74 1.02 32.07
C PHE A 669 -24.37 1.38 33.42
N LEU A 670 -23.63 2.03 34.32
CA LEU A 670 -24.21 2.51 35.58
C LEU A 670 -25.26 3.61 35.34
N LEU A 671 -25.05 4.47 34.34
CA LEU A 671 -26.03 5.48 33.92
C LEU A 671 -27.29 4.87 33.32
N THR A 672 -27.16 3.82 32.50
CA THR A 672 -28.33 3.13 31.92
C THR A 672 -29.16 2.43 32.99
N VAL A 673 -28.51 1.76 33.95
CA VAL A 673 -29.18 1.16 35.11
C VAL A 673 -29.84 2.24 35.98
N ALA A 674 -29.22 3.41 36.14
CA ALA A 674 -29.81 4.54 36.86
C ALA A 674 -31.12 5.00 36.23
N ALA A 675 -31.13 5.11 34.90
CA ALA A 675 -32.30 5.48 34.13
C ALA A 675 -33.44 4.46 34.26
N LEU A 676 -33.11 3.17 34.16
CA LEU A 676 -34.07 2.08 34.25
C LEU A 676 -34.67 1.96 35.65
N GLU A 677 -33.84 2.02 36.70
CA GLU A 677 -34.28 1.99 38.10
C GLU A 677 -35.32 3.08 38.36
N ARG A 678 -35.06 4.32 37.93
CA ARG A 678 -36.00 5.43 38.09
C ARG A 678 -37.28 5.27 37.29
N CYS A 679 -37.20 4.76 36.07
CA CYS A 679 -38.38 4.51 35.24
C CYS A 679 -39.28 3.39 35.83
N LEU A 680 -38.67 2.35 36.42
CA LEU A 680 -39.39 1.23 37.05
C LEU A 680 -39.97 1.61 38.41
N SER A 681 -39.22 2.34 39.23
CA SER A 681 -39.69 2.89 40.51
C SER A 681 -40.90 3.83 40.31
N ALA A 682 -40.89 4.64 39.23
CA ALA A 682 -42.04 5.46 38.85
C ALA A 682 -43.24 4.65 38.30
N ALA A 683 -42.99 3.51 37.62
CA ALA A 683 -44.05 2.65 37.11
C ALA A 683 -44.77 1.88 38.22
N GLY A 684 -44.02 1.32 39.19
CA GLY A 684 -44.56 0.56 40.32
C GLY A 684 -45.43 1.42 41.26
N ALA A 685 -45.15 2.72 41.36
CA ALA A 685 -45.97 3.67 42.12
C ALA A 685 -47.40 3.82 41.56
N THR A 686 -47.62 3.60 40.27
CA THR A 686 -48.95 3.72 39.63
C THR A 686 -49.82 2.46 39.72
N GLN A 687 -49.25 1.30 40.03
CA GLN A 687 -49.98 0.02 40.14
C GLN A 687 -50.38 -0.34 41.57
N SER A 688 -49.87 0.36 42.59
CA SER A 688 -50.17 0.06 44.00
C SER A 688 -51.47 0.72 44.47
N SER A 689 -52.59 0.24 43.93
CA SER A 689 -53.91 0.38 44.57
C SER A 689 -54.65 -0.96 44.59
N LYS A 690 -54.00 -2.03 45.06
CA LYS A 690 -54.59 -3.15 45.82
C LYS A 690 -53.53 -4.23 46.06
N THR A 691 -53.49 -4.69 47.31
CA THR A 691 -52.83 -5.89 47.88
C THR A 691 -51.30 -5.94 48.10
N ASP A 692 -50.98 -6.19 49.37
CA ASP A 692 -49.75 -6.63 50.06
C ASP A 692 -48.41 -5.89 49.92
N ARG A 693 -48.02 -5.27 51.04
CA ARG A 693 -46.93 -4.29 51.16
C ARG A 693 -45.68 -4.83 51.89
N SER A 694 -45.51 -6.15 52.03
CA SER A 694 -44.39 -6.73 52.82
C SER A 694 -43.42 -7.66 52.08
N SER A 695 -43.71 -8.10 50.85
CA SER A 695 -42.84 -9.04 50.09
C SER A 695 -42.02 -8.38 48.96
N GLY A 696 -42.47 -7.27 48.37
CA GLY A 696 -41.88 -6.70 47.14
C GLY A 696 -40.60 -5.85 47.29
N ARG A 697 -40.25 -5.38 48.49
CA ARG A 697 -39.12 -4.44 48.70
C ARG A 697 -37.74 -5.12 48.69
N SER A 698 -37.68 -6.41 49.05
CA SER A 698 -36.45 -7.22 49.05
C SER A 698 -36.01 -7.60 47.62
N SER A 699 -36.96 -7.98 46.76
CA SER A 699 -36.71 -8.39 45.36
C SER A 699 -36.12 -7.26 44.50
N SER A 700 -36.63 -6.03 44.65
CA SER A 700 -36.12 -4.85 43.91
C SER A 700 -34.67 -4.48 44.27
N THR A 701 -34.26 -4.69 45.52
CA THR A 701 -32.89 -4.37 45.97
C THR A 701 -31.88 -5.41 45.47
N LEU A 702 -32.29 -6.68 45.43
CA LEU A 702 -31.50 -7.77 44.86
C LEU A 702 -31.27 -7.56 43.35
N PHE A 703 -32.30 -7.16 42.61
CA PHE A 703 -32.23 -6.91 41.18
C PHE A 703 -31.24 -5.78 40.82
N ILE A 704 -31.23 -4.69 41.59
CA ILE A 704 -30.28 -3.58 41.40
C ILE A 704 -28.85 -4.03 41.69
N ARG A 705 -28.62 -4.78 42.77
CA ARG A 705 -27.28 -5.32 43.10
C ARG A 705 -26.76 -6.28 42.03
N LEU A 706 -27.63 -7.14 41.49
CA LEU A 706 -27.29 -8.03 40.37
C LEU A 706 -26.99 -7.25 39.09
N SER A 707 -27.77 -6.20 38.81
CA SER A 707 -27.56 -5.32 37.65
C SER A 707 -26.24 -4.56 37.74
N ILE A 708 -25.89 -4.05 38.93
CA ILE A 708 -24.59 -3.41 39.20
C ILE A 708 -23.46 -4.41 38.96
N PHE A 709 -23.54 -5.62 39.54
CA PHE A 709 -22.53 -6.66 39.33
C PHE A 709 -22.35 -6.99 37.84
N LEU A 710 -23.45 -7.09 37.10
CA LEU A 710 -23.44 -7.33 35.66
C LEU A 710 -22.78 -6.17 34.88
N CYS A 711 -22.99 -4.91 35.29
CA CYS A 711 -22.33 -3.75 34.66
C CYS A 711 -20.80 -3.83 34.77
N PHE A 712 -20.28 -4.13 35.97
CA PHE A 712 -18.84 -4.28 36.18
C PHE A 712 -18.27 -5.50 35.44
N LEU A 713 -19.01 -6.60 35.38
CA LEU A 713 -18.61 -7.80 34.65
C LEU A 713 -18.57 -7.57 33.13
N LEU A 714 -19.60 -6.93 32.56
CA LEU A 714 -19.64 -6.53 31.15
C LEU A 714 -18.52 -5.54 30.82
N GLY A 715 -18.32 -4.52 31.65
CA GLY A 715 -17.23 -3.56 31.50
C GLY A 715 -15.87 -4.26 31.45
N PHE A 716 -15.62 -5.21 32.37
CA PHE A 716 -14.39 -5.99 32.39
C PHE A 716 -14.22 -6.87 31.14
N VAL A 717 -15.26 -7.60 30.72
CA VAL A 717 -15.23 -8.48 29.55
C VAL A 717 -14.95 -7.71 28.25
N ILE A 718 -15.58 -6.54 28.07
CA ILE A 718 -15.39 -5.68 26.89
C ILE A 718 -13.95 -5.12 26.84
N THR A 719 -13.30 -4.93 28.00
CA THR A 719 -11.94 -4.37 28.11
C THR A 719 -10.81 -5.39 28.03
N LEU A 720 -11.12 -6.69 28.01
CA LEU A 720 -10.13 -7.76 27.95
C LEU A 720 -9.35 -7.81 26.62
N PRO A 721 -9.98 -7.61 25.43
CA PRO A 721 -9.26 -7.68 24.16
C PRO A 721 -8.14 -6.64 24.00
N PRO A 722 -8.30 -5.35 24.39
CA PRO A 722 -7.20 -4.38 24.41
C PRO A 722 -5.99 -4.77 25.28
N LEU A 723 -6.19 -5.57 26.33
CA LEU A 723 -5.09 -6.05 27.19
C LEU A 723 -4.31 -7.20 26.53
N MET A 724 -4.99 -8.01 25.70
CA MET A 724 -4.43 -9.17 25.03
C MET A 724 -3.85 -8.88 23.64
N ALA A 725 -4.28 -7.79 22.97
CA ALA A 725 -3.74 -7.37 21.69
C ALA A 725 -2.30 -6.84 21.84
N GLY A 726 -1.35 -7.42 21.09
CA GLY A 726 0.09 -7.22 21.30
C GLY A 726 0.64 -5.84 20.96
N HIS A 727 -0.08 -5.00 20.21
CA HIS A 727 0.41 -3.70 19.75
C HIS A 727 -0.71 -2.65 19.76
N SER A 728 -0.45 -1.48 20.36
CA SER A 728 -1.37 -0.34 20.25
C SER A 728 -1.10 0.43 18.95
N SER A 729 -2.17 0.77 18.22
CA SER A 729 -2.10 1.55 16.99
C SER A 729 -1.85 3.04 17.22
N SER A 730 -1.86 3.50 18.48
CA SER A 730 -1.69 4.91 18.84
C SER A 730 -0.83 5.11 20.08
N SER A 731 -0.14 6.24 20.16
CA SER A 731 0.69 6.61 21.32
C SER A 731 -0.13 6.93 22.57
N PHE A 732 -1.45 7.12 22.43
CA PHE A 732 -2.38 7.28 23.55
C PHE A 732 -2.88 5.95 24.10
N CYS A 733 -2.48 4.84 23.48
CA CYS A 733 -2.85 3.49 23.90
C CYS A 733 -4.35 3.19 23.77
N LEU A 734 -5.04 3.92 22.89
CA LEU A 734 -6.47 3.79 22.67
C LEU A 734 -6.75 2.84 21.50
N PRO A 735 -7.82 2.03 21.56
CA PRO A 735 -8.22 1.14 20.49
C PRO A 735 -8.85 1.94 19.34
N LEU A 736 -8.02 2.60 18.54
CA LEU A 736 -8.45 3.36 17.36
C LEU A 736 -8.36 2.46 16.11
N PRO A 737 -9.38 2.46 15.23
CA PRO A 737 -9.28 1.81 13.92
C PRO A 737 -8.17 2.51 13.13
N SER A 738 -7.17 1.75 12.69
CA SER A 738 -6.07 2.26 11.86
C SER A 738 -6.08 1.57 10.49
N SER A 739 -5.57 2.25 9.47
CA SER A 739 -5.54 1.78 8.08
C SER A 739 -4.81 0.44 7.90
N SER A 740 -3.87 0.11 8.79
CA SER A 740 -3.09 -1.13 8.77
C SER A 740 -3.57 -2.20 9.77
N SER A 741 -4.73 -2.02 10.41
CA SER A 741 -5.20 -2.93 11.46
C SER A 741 -5.88 -4.19 10.92
N SER A 742 -5.63 -5.32 11.59
CA SER A 742 -6.28 -6.60 11.33
C SER A 742 -7.79 -6.50 11.48
N SER A 743 -8.53 -7.29 10.70
CA SER A 743 -10.01 -7.31 10.65
C SER A 743 -10.69 -7.41 12.02
N SER A 744 -10.02 -7.98 13.01
CA SER A 744 -10.50 -8.11 14.40
C SER A 744 -10.55 -6.79 15.18
N THR A 745 -9.61 -5.85 14.95
CA THR A 745 -9.57 -4.56 15.69
C THR A 745 -10.68 -3.63 15.19
N LEU A 746 -10.93 -3.64 13.88
CA LEU A 746 -12.03 -2.90 13.29
C LEU A 746 -13.39 -3.46 13.74
N ALA A 747 -13.56 -4.79 13.77
CA ALA A 747 -14.77 -5.43 14.28
C ALA A 747 -15.05 -5.10 15.76
N PHE A 748 -13.99 -5.03 16.59
CA PHE A 748 -14.10 -4.63 17.99
C PHE A 748 -14.59 -3.18 18.14
N ALA A 749 -13.98 -2.23 17.43
CA ALA A 749 -14.37 -0.83 17.47
C ALA A 749 -15.82 -0.60 17.01
N VAL A 750 -16.24 -1.28 15.93
CA VAL A 750 -17.63 -1.25 15.43
C VAL A 750 -18.60 -1.76 16.50
N SER A 751 -18.27 -2.90 17.12
CA SER A 751 -19.13 -3.52 18.14
C SER A 751 -19.32 -2.62 19.36
N LEU A 752 -18.26 -1.93 19.77
CA LEU A 752 -18.29 -0.99 20.89
C LEU A 752 -19.21 0.21 20.60
N VAL A 753 -19.09 0.82 19.41
CA VAL A 753 -19.96 1.96 18.99
C VAL A 753 -21.44 1.56 18.93
N LEU A 754 -21.75 0.36 18.44
CA LEU A 754 -23.13 -0.15 18.41
C LEU A 754 -23.69 -0.37 19.82
N PHE A 755 -22.87 -0.89 20.73
CA PHE A 755 -23.28 -1.14 22.12
C PHE A 755 -23.52 0.18 22.88
N ASP A 756 -22.64 1.17 22.70
CA ASP A 756 -22.80 2.51 23.26
C ASP A 756 -24.09 3.17 22.74
N SER A 757 -24.33 3.06 21.43
CA SER A 757 -25.55 3.60 20.79
C SER A 757 -26.83 2.97 21.36
N LEU A 758 -26.83 1.65 21.60
CA LEU A 758 -27.94 0.95 22.24
C LEU A 758 -28.19 1.46 23.67
N CYS A 759 -27.13 1.67 24.44
CA CYS A 759 -27.22 2.23 25.80
C CYS A 759 -27.85 3.62 25.78
N PHE A 760 -27.42 4.51 24.88
CA PHE A 760 -28.03 5.84 24.71
C PHE A 760 -29.49 5.78 24.31
N LEU A 761 -29.87 4.85 23.42
CA LEU A 761 -31.26 4.65 23.00
C LEU A 761 -32.14 4.19 24.17
N VAL A 762 -31.67 3.24 24.98
CA VAL A 762 -32.38 2.76 26.18
C VAL A 762 -32.55 3.88 27.21
N MET A 763 -31.49 4.66 27.46
CA MET A 763 -31.57 5.83 28.34
C MET A 763 -32.61 6.82 27.84
N THR A 764 -32.54 7.21 26.57
CA THR A 764 -33.44 8.20 25.96
C THR A 764 -34.91 7.76 26.01
N LEU A 765 -35.20 6.49 25.69
CA LEU A 765 -36.56 5.93 25.79
C LEU A 765 -37.08 5.90 27.23
N SER A 766 -36.23 5.51 28.19
CA SER A 766 -36.57 5.46 29.60
C SER A 766 -36.92 6.85 30.16
N TYR A 767 -36.15 7.87 29.78
CA TYR A 767 -36.41 9.26 30.18
C TYR A 767 -37.61 9.88 29.49
N THR A 768 -37.80 9.61 28.20
CA THR A 768 -38.99 10.08 27.47
C THR A 768 -40.25 9.53 28.15
N ARG A 769 -40.24 8.25 28.58
CA ARG A 769 -41.33 7.66 29.37
C ARG A 769 -41.48 8.30 30.75
N LEU A 770 -40.39 8.60 31.44
CA LEU A 770 -40.42 9.26 32.75
C LEU A 770 -41.01 10.68 32.65
N TYR A 771 -40.58 11.46 31.66
CA TYR A 771 -41.04 12.83 31.41
C TYR A 771 -42.52 12.88 31.00
N CYS A 772 -42.93 12.03 30.05
CA CYS A 772 -44.34 11.90 29.63
C CYS A 772 -45.27 11.42 30.76
N ARG A 773 -44.72 10.80 31.81
CA ARG A 773 -45.47 10.42 33.02
C ARG A 773 -45.50 11.53 34.06
N ALA A 774 -44.40 12.23 34.27
CA ALA A 774 -44.33 13.39 35.16
C ALA A 774 -45.28 14.52 34.75
N SER A 775 -45.58 14.65 33.45
CA SER A 775 -46.59 15.60 32.95
C SER A 775 -48.04 15.16 33.21
N LYS A 776 -48.29 13.92 33.64
CA LYS A 776 -49.64 13.35 33.83
C LYS A 776 -50.06 13.19 35.30
N ALA A 777 -49.14 13.29 36.27
CA ALA A 777 -49.47 13.30 37.70
C ALA A 777 -48.38 14.03 38.52
N PRO A 778 -48.72 14.94 39.45
CA PRO A 778 -47.74 15.58 40.32
C PRO A 778 -47.15 14.59 41.35
N PRO A 779 -45.88 14.78 41.80
CA PRO A 779 -45.21 13.89 42.75
C PRO A 779 -45.78 14.02 44.17
N ASN A 780 -45.81 12.91 44.92
CA ASN A 780 -46.44 12.78 46.25
C ASN A 780 -45.49 12.98 47.46
N SER A 781 -44.24 13.43 47.27
CA SER A 781 -43.25 13.63 48.35
C SER A 781 -42.23 14.74 48.01
N ASP A 782 -42.00 15.67 48.96
CA ASP A 782 -41.09 16.83 48.81
C ASP A 782 -39.60 16.45 48.65
N ASP A 783 -39.20 15.23 49.04
CA ASP A 783 -37.80 14.75 48.98
C ASP A 783 -37.38 14.17 47.61
N ASP A 784 -38.33 13.74 46.76
CA ASP A 784 -38.04 13.03 45.51
C ASP A 784 -37.90 13.94 44.28
N ALA A 785 -38.46 15.16 44.34
CA ALA A 785 -38.40 16.15 43.26
C ALA A 785 -36.97 16.67 42.93
N PRO A 786 -36.11 17.06 43.89
CA PRO A 786 -34.77 17.57 43.59
C PRO A 786 -33.85 16.47 43.01
N LEU A 787 -33.98 15.24 43.48
CA LEU A 787 -33.19 14.10 43.04
C LEU A 787 -33.56 13.68 41.60
N THR A 788 -34.83 13.74 41.24
CA THR A 788 -35.31 13.43 39.88
C THR A 788 -34.88 14.51 38.88
N ARG A 789 -34.91 15.78 39.30
CA ARG A 789 -34.39 16.90 38.49
C ARG A 789 -32.88 16.80 38.28
N HIS A 790 -32.14 16.40 39.31
CA HIS A 790 -30.69 16.20 39.22
C HIS A 790 -30.32 15.09 38.22
N VAL A 791 -31.00 13.94 38.28
CA VAL A 791 -30.78 12.83 37.35
C VAL A 791 -31.12 13.23 35.90
N ALA A 792 -32.19 14.01 35.67
CA ALA A 792 -32.52 14.52 34.34
C ALA A 792 -31.44 15.44 33.75
N TRP A 793 -30.86 16.32 34.57
CA TRP A 793 -29.74 17.18 34.14
C TRP A 793 -28.47 16.40 33.84
N LEU A 794 -28.16 15.39 34.65
CA LEU A 794 -26.98 14.54 34.48
C LEU A 794 -27.01 13.80 33.12
N LEU A 795 -28.19 13.31 32.71
CA LEU A 795 -28.33 12.67 31.40
C LEU A 795 -28.42 13.64 30.23
N PHE A 796 -28.96 14.84 30.44
CA PHE A 796 -28.92 15.88 29.42
C PHE A 796 -27.47 16.32 29.15
N SER A 797 -26.66 16.52 30.20
CA SER A 797 -25.24 16.86 30.04
C SER A 797 -24.45 15.73 29.38
N ASP A 798 -24.65 14.48 29.80
CA ASP A 798 -23.94 13.35 29.21
C ASP A 798 -24.33 13.16 27.73
N CYS A 799 -25.61 13.22 27.38
CA CYS A 799 -26.06 13.11 25.98
C CYS A 799 -25.44 14.20 25.08
N LEU A 800 -25.35 15.44 25.57
CA LEU A 800 -24.70 16.54 24.85
C LEU A 800 -23.18 16.34 24.68
N LEU A 801 -22.50 15.80 25.70
CA LEU A 801 -21.04 15.62 25.68
C LEU A 801 -20.62 14.41 24.84
N TYR A 802 -21.45 13.39 24.70
CA TYR A 802 -21.15 12.21 23.88
C TYR A 802 -21.51 12.38 22.39
N LEU A 803 -22.34 13.38 22.02
CA LEU A 803 -22.70 13.69 20.62
C LEU A 803 -21.47 13.91 19.71
N PRO A 804 -20.46 14.73 20.09
CA PRO A 804 -19.24 14.89 19.30
C PRO A 804 -18.41 13.59 19.16
N VAL A 805 -18.39 12.77 20.21
CA VAL A 805 -17.66 11.48 20.22
C VAL A 805 -18.33 10.48 19.27
N ALA A 806 -19.67 10.41 19.29
CA ALA A 806 -20.44 9.57 18.38
C ALA A 806 -20.29 10.02 16.92
N PHE A 807 -20.31 11.33 16.66
CA PHE A 807 -20.10 11.90 15.33
C PHE A 807 -18.73 11.56 14.74
N LEU A 808 -17.66 11.67 15.53
CA LEU A 808 -16.31 11.29 15.08
C LEU A 808 -16.19 9.78 14.82
N SER A 809 -16.72 8.95 15.72
CA SER A 809 -16.71 7.49 15.56
C SER A 809 -17.46 7.06 14.29
N PHE A 810 -18.61 7.66 13.99
CA PHE A 810 -19.40 7.36 12.79
C PHE A 810 -18.75 7.93 11.51
N SER A 811 -18.14 9.12 11.58
CA SER A 811 -17.40 9.70 10.46
C SER A 811 -16.17 8.88 10.09
N SER A 812 -15.46 8.33 11.08
CA SER A 812 -14.34 7.40 10.88
C SER A 812 -14.79 6.08 10.24
N LEU A 813 -16.00 5.60 10.54
CA LEU A 813 -16.59 4.39 9.95
C LEU A 813 -17.01 4.59 8.50
N LEU A 814 -17.58 5.76 8.18
CA LEU A 814 -18.04 6.11 6.84
C LEU A 814 -16.96 6.72 5.93
N ARG A 815 -15.71 6.84 6.42
CA ARG A 815 -14.59 7.51 5.72
C ARG A 815 -14.94 8.93 5.26
N LEU A 816 -15.75 9.65 6.03
CA LEU A 816 -16.11 11.03 5.72
C LEU A 816 -14.98 11.98 6.16
N PRO A 817 -14.61 12.99 5.34
CA PRO A 817 -13.57 13.98 5.67
C PRO A 817 -14.08 15.03 6.66
N ALA A 818 -14.66 14.61 7.79
CA ALA A 818 -15.47 15.48 8.62
C ALA A 818 -14.69 16.24 9.72
N ALA A 819 -13.44 15.84 10.02
CA ALA A 819 -12.61 16.55 10.99
C ALA A 819 -11.11 16.23 10.81
N GLY A 820 -10.25 17.25 10.78
CA GLY A 820 -8.80 17.06 10.77
C GLY A 820 -8.32 16.31 12.03
N PRO A 821 -7.19 15.59 11.96
CA PRO A 821 -6.81 14.64 13.01
C PRO A 821 -6.42 15.30 14.35
N GLU A 822 -6.10 16.59 14.37
CA GLU A 822 -5.95 17.39 15.61
C GLU A 822 -7.29 17.61 16.34
N ALA A 823 -8.41 17.73 15.61
CA ALA A 823 -9.74 17.82 16.21
C ALA A 823 -10.16 16.48 16.82
N ALA A 824 -9.83 15.36 16.16
CA ALA A 824 -10.08 14.03 16.71
C ALA A 824 -9.29 13.79 18.01
N LYS A 825 -8.03 14.21 18.05
CA LYS A 825 -7.20 14.20 19.27
C LYS A 825 -7.80 15.04 20.39
N GLY A 826 -8.31 16.25 20.08
CA GLY A 826 -8.97 17.12 21.05
C GLY A 826 -10.25 16.51 21.63
N VAL A 827 -11.12 15.93 20.80
CA VAL A 827 -12.35 15.28 21.27
C VAL A 827 -12.03 14.08 22.17
N LEU A 828 -11.06 13.25 21.79
CA LEU A 828 -10.70 12.05 22.53
C LEU A 828 -10.07 12.34 23.91
N LEU A 829 -9.27 13.41 24.01
CA LEU A 829 -8.53 13.76 25.23
C LEU A 829 -9.24 14.78 26.12
N LEU A 830 -10.15 15.61 25.59
CA LEU A 830 -10.86 16.63 26.35
C LEU A 830 -12.35 16.35 26.49
N VAL A 831 -13.04 15.96 25.41
CA VAL A 831 -14.50 15.79 25.40
C VAL A 831 -14.92 14.45 26.00
N THR A 832 -14.22 13.35 25.70
CA THR A 832 -14.52 12.03 26.28
C THR A 832 -14.44 11.99 27.82
N PRO A 833 -13.43 12.59 28.50
CA PRO A 833 -13.37 12.59 29.97
C PRO A 833 -14.17 13.72 30.65
N LEU A 834 -14.74 14.68 29.91
CA LEU A 834 -15.53 15.79 30.47
C LEU A 834 -16.73 15.36 31.35
N PRO A 835 -17.52 14.32 30.99
CA PRO A 835 -18.56 13.76 31.86
C PRO A 835 -18.10 13.42 33.28
N ALA A 836 -16.86 12.92 33.43
CA ALA A 836 -16.29 12.58 34.72
C ALA A 836 -16.09 13.81 35.63
N CYS A 837 -16.03 15.01 35.05
CA CYS A 837 -15.98 16.27 35.80
C CYS A 837 -17.38 16.84 36.06
N VAL A 838 -18.24 16.86 35.05
CA VAL A 838 -19.54 17.55 35.11
C VAL A 838 -20.53 16.81 36.01
N ASN A 839 -20.59 15.47 35.92
CA ASN A 839 -21.56 14.66 36.67
C ASN A 839 -21.48 14.81 38.20
N PRO A 840 -20.30 14.69 38.84
CA PRO A 840 -20.19 14.91 40.28
C PRO A 840 -20.44 16.38 40.68
N LEU A 841 -20.06 17.36 39.84
CA LEU A 841 -20.32 18.77 40.12
C LEU A 841 -21.82 19.09 40.10
N LEU A 842 -22.57 18.54 39.13
CA LEU A 842 -24.02 18.67 39.10
C LEU A 842 -24.67 18.06 40.35
N TYR A 843 -24.12 16.97 40.89
CA TYR A 843 -24.63 16.34 42.12
C TYR A 843 -24.41 17.24 43.33
N LEU A 844 -23.20 17.76 43.49
CA LEU A 844 -22.85 18.68 44.57
C LEU A 844 -23.59 20.03 44.45
N LEU A 845 -23.96 20.47 43.24
CA LEU A 845 -24.64 21.74 43.02
C LEU A 845 -26.16 21.67 43.29
N PHE A 846 -26.82 20.59 42.86
CA PHE A 846 -28.27 20.50 42.86
C PHE A 846 -28.85 19.61 43.95
N ASN A 847 -28.02 18.88 44.71
CA ASN A 847 -28.47 18.09 45.86
C ASN A 847 -28.16 18.81 47.18
N PRO A 848 -29.12 19.51 47.82
CA PRO A 848 -28.91 20.24 49.07
C PRO A 848 -28.54 19.31 50.23
N LEU A 849 -29.00 18.05 50.22
CA LEU A 849 -28.70 17.05 51.25
C LEU A 849 -27.22 16.64 51.24
N ALA A 850 -26.61 16.52 50.05
CA ALA A 850 -25.19 16.17 49.93
C ALA A 850 -24.28 17.26 50.52
N ARG A 851 -24.63 18.55 50.31
CA ARG A 851 -23.91 19.67 50.93
C ARG A 851 -24.03 19.67 52.46
N GLY A 852 -25.21 19.35 52.98
CA GLY A 852 -25.45 19.20 54.42
C GLY A 852 -24.63 18.05 55.03
N GLU A 853 -24.57 16.90 54.36
CA GLU A 853 -23.78 15.73 54.78
C GLU A 853 -22.25 16.01 54.74
N LEU A 854 -21.77 16.72 53.72
CA LEU A 854 -20.38 17.19 53.63
C LEU A 854 -20.05 18.23 54.70
N ALA A 855 -20.95 19.19 54.98
CA ALA A 855 -20.77 20.17 56.04
C ALA A 855 -20.73 19.50 57.43
N ALA A 856 -21.55 18.47 57.66
CA ALA A 856 -21.54 17.68 58.89
C ALA A 856 -20.25 16.86 59.05
N LEU A 857 -19.73 16.27 57.97
CA LEU A 857 -18.42 15.59 57.94
C LEU A 857 -17.27 16.57 58.18
N ALA A 858 -17.28 17.74 57.55
CA ALA A 858 -16.27 18.78 57.73
C ALA A 858 -16.28 19.34 59.16
N ALA A 859 -17.46 19.58 59.74
CA ALA A 859 -17.59 20.01 61.13
C ALA A 859 -17.04 18.95 62.12
N ARG A 860 -17.20 17.66 61.81
CA ARG A 860 -16.69 16.55 62.63
C ARG A 860 -15.18 16.34 62.45
N ALA A 861 -14.65 16.52 61.24
CA ALA A 861 -13.22 16.53 60.96
C ALA A 861 -12.52 17.70 61.65
N CYS A 862 -13.13 18.89 61.66
CA CYS A 862 -12.65 20.04 62.44
C CYS A 862 -12.68 19.76 63.95
N ARG A 863 -13.76 19.15 64.50
CA ARG A 863 -13.82 18.73 65.91
C ARG A 863 -12.77 17.67 66.25
N GLY A 864 -12.48 16.73 65.35
CA GLY A 864 -11.43 15.71 65.50
C GLY A 864 -10.01 16.29 65.42
N ALA A 865 -9.78 17.29 64.56
CA ALA A 865 -8.51 18.02 64.44
C ALA A 865 -8.25 18.93 65.66
N VAL A 866 -9.29 19.49 66.28
CA VAL A 866 -9.20 20.24 67.54
C VAL A 866 -8.96 19.29 68.72
N ALA A 867 -9.64 18.14 68.78
CA ALA A 867 -9.41 17.12 69.80
C ALA A 867 -7.98 16.54 69.77
N THR A 868 -7.41 16.31 68.58
CA THR A 868 -6.02 15.86 68.43
C THR A 868 -4.98 16.96 68.71
N LYS A 869 -5.33 18.25 68.56
CA LYS A 869 -4.49 19.37 69.04
C LYS A 869 -4.54 19.55 70.56
N LEU A 870 -5.67 19.27 71.22
CA LEU A 870 -5.78 19.29 72.70
C LEU A 870 -5.10 18.07 73.35
N GLN A 871 -5.11 16.90 72.70
CA GLN A 871 -4.45 15.70 73.23
C GLN A 871 -2.92 15.73 73.13
N ARG A 872 -2.34 16.68 72.38
CA ARG A 872 -0.89 16.92 72.32
C ARG A 872 -0.36 17.94 73.34
N ARG A 873 -1.22 18.53 74.20
CA ARG A 873 -0.81 19.63 75.09
C ARG A 873 -1.21 19.50 76.57
N GLY A 874 -1.31 18.28 77.11
CA GLY A 874 -1.56 18.09 78.54
C GLY A 874 -1.06 16.76 79.10
N VAL A 875 0.22 16.70 79.49
CA VAL A 875 0.75 15.76 80.50
C VAL A 875 1.55 16.60 81.50
N THR A 876 1.37 16.31 82.79
CA THR A 876 1.85 17.00 84.02
C THR A 876 0.95 18.19 84.43
N GLY A 877 0.34 18.28 85.61
CA GLY A 877 0.20 17.42 86.78
C GLY A 877 -0.32 18.27 87.96
N GLY A 878 -1.25 17.75 88.77
CA GLY A 878 -1.40 18.17 90.18
C GLY A 878 -2.64 18.96 90.65
N ARG A 879 -3.59 18.22 91.27
CA ARG A 879 -4.42 18.53 92.47
C ARG A 879 -5.57 19.57 92.43
N PRO A 880 -6.58 19.40 93.32
CA PRO A 880 -7.98 19.75 93.06
C PRO A 880 -8.45 20.98 93.86
N LEU A 881 -9.49 21.67 93.38
CA LEU A 881 -10.38 22.51 94.19
C LEU A 881 -11.68 22.84 93.44
N ASP A 882 -12.65 23.22 94.25
CA ASP A 882 -14.09 23.07 94.14
C ASP A 882 -14.80 24.21 93.37
N SER A 883 -16.09 23.99 93.11
CA SER A 883 -17.18 24.98 92.99
C SER A 883 -17.50 25.65 91.63
N THR A 884 -18.70 25.29 91.14
CA THR A 884 -19.83 26.15 90.70
C THR A 884 -19.72 27.20 89.59
N TYR A 885 -20.65 27.10 88.62
CA TYR A 885 -21.17 28.09 87.64
C TYR A 885 -20.10 28.69 86.70
N ASP A 886 -20.30 28.90 85.39
CA ASP A 886 -21.50 29.23 84.64
C ASP A 886 -21.31 28.86 83.15
N GLU A 887 -22.45 28.75 82.45
CA GLU A 887 -22.53 28.77 80.99
C GLU A 887 -22.03 30.12 80.41
N ASP A 888 -21.86 30.20 79.10
CA ASP A 888 -21.49 31.39 78.32
C ASP A 888 -19.99 31.67 78.10
N ALA A 889 -19.31 30.77 77.38
CA ALA A 889 -18.22 31.16 76.49
C ALA A 889 -17.84 30.06 75.49
N GLU A 890 -18.66 29.79 74.45
CA GLU A 890 -18.12 29.15 73.23
C GLU A 890 -18.99 29.36 71.97
N LYS A 891 -19.68 30.51 71.87
CA LYS A 891 -20.21 31.04 70.60
C LYS A 891 -19.33 32.20 70.14
N GLN A 892 -18.21 31.91 69.47
CA GLN A 892 -17.58 32.81 68.49
C GLN A 892 -16.29 32.17 67.96
N SER A 893 -16.43 31.34 66.93
CA SER A 893 -15.39 31.17 65.89
C SER A 893 -15.89 30.13 64.88
N CYS A 894 -16.78 30.55 63.99
CA CYS A 894 -16.97 30.03 62.62
C CYS A 894 -18.18 30.74 62.01
N ASP A 895 -18.08 32.05 61.79
CA ASP A 895 -19.07 32.75 60.98
C ASP A 895 -18.37 33.78 60.10
N SER A 896 -17.97 33.33 58.91
CA SER A 896 -17.45 34.15 57.82
C SER A 896 -17.50 33.32 56.54
N THR A 897 -18.67 33.26 55.90
CA THR A 897 -18.85 33.11 54.44
C THR A 897 -20.35 33.06 54.09
N GLN A 898 -21.09 34.12 54.42
CA GLN A 898 -22.37 34.43 53.78
C GLN A 898 -22.53 35.93 53.59
N ALA A 899 -21.96 36.47 52.52
CA ALA A 899 -22.35 37.75 51.95
C ALA A 899 -21.75 37.89 50.55
N LEU A 900 -22.49 37.45 49.51
CA LEU A 900 -22.34 37.93 48.12
C LEU A 900 -23.39 37.28 47.21
N VAL A 901 -24.66 37.63 47.37
CA VAL A 901 -25.64 37.74 46.26
C VAL A 901 -26.79 38.64 46.73
N VAL A 902 -26.77 39.95 46.42
CA VAL A 902 -28.01 40.70 46.15
C VAL A 902 -27.75 41.73 45.05
N VAL A 903 -28.73 41.76 44.16
CA VAL A 903 -28.94 42.46 42.89
C VAL A 903 -28.94 44.00 43.04
N GLU A 904 -28.26 44.69 42.13
CA GLU A 904 -28.45 46.12 41.86
C GLU A 904 -29.66 46.37 40.93
N GLY A 905 -30.46 47.37 41.30
CA GLY A 905 -31.49 48.00 40.48
C GLY A 905 -31.88 49.33 41.13
N VAL A 906 -31.29 50.41 40.64
CA VAL A 906 -31.36 51.80 41.16
C VAL A 906 -32.64 52.53 40.70
N LYS A 907 -33.20 53.37 41.59
CA LYS A 907 -33.81 54.70 41.33
C LYS A 907 -34.04 55.39 42.69
N GLU A 908 -33.24 56.42 43.00
CA GLU A 908 -33.57 57.86 42.92
C GLU A 908 -34.66 58.30 43.93
N GLU A 909 -34.26 59.00 45.00
CA GLU A 909 -34.58 60.42 45.24
C GLU A 909 -34.02 60.91 46.60
N GLU A 910 -33.97 62.24 46.70
CA GLU A 910 -33.32 63.17 47.64
C GLU A 910 -33.57 62.88 49.15
N GLU A 911 -32.80 63.34 50.14
CA GLU A 911 -32.54 64.75 50.46
C GLU A 911 -31.64 64.87 51.74
N GLN A 912 -30.80 65.92 51.76
CA GLN A 912 -30.20 66.68 52.89
C GLN A 912 -29.46 65.97 54.07
N ARG A 913 -28.16 66.19 54.35
CA ARG A 913 -27.35 67.40 54.70
C ARG A 913 -27.17 67.63 56.22
N SER A 914 -26.04 67.19 56.77
CA SER A 914 -25.23 67.90 57.80
C SER A 914 -23.92 67.13 58.03
N LYS A 915 -22.79 67.49 57.39
CA LYS A 915 -21.77 68.46 57.85
C LYS A 915 -21.32 68.32 59.31
N THR A 916 -20.18 67.65 59.50
CA THR A 916 -19.12 68.13 60.41
C THR A 916 -17.74 67.78 59.82
N GLN A 917 -16.99 68.83 59.53
CA GLN A 917 -15.56 68.92 59.18
C GLN A 917 -14.65 68.71 60.43
N PRO A 918 -13.31 68.77 60.35
CA PRO A 918 -12.41 68.06 59.43
C PRO A 918 -11.07 67.62 60.09
N SER A 919 -10.20 66.99 59.28
CA SER A 919 -8.72 67.04 59.31
C SER A 919 -7.99 66.26 60.42
N LEU A 920 -6.84 65.59 60.22
CA LEU A 920 -5.80 65.70 59.19
C LEU A 920 -4.91 64.43 59.19
N SER A 921 -4.50 64.02 57.99
CA SER A 921 -3.25 63.31 57.60
C SER A 921 -2.77 62.04 58.34
N ALA A 922 -2.70 60.93 57.60
CA ALA A 922 -1.48 60.43 56.95
C ALA A 922 -1.51 58.89 56.82
N ALA A 923 -1.56 58.36 55.59
CA ALA A 923 -1.07 57.01 55.31
C ALA A 923 -0.70 56.86 53.83
N GLN A 924 0.60 56.67 53.63
CA GLN A 924 1.24 56.15 52.43
C GLN A 924 0.99 54.64 52.27
N ARG A 925 0.93 54.21 51.01
CA ARG A 925 1.45 52.96 50.45
C ARG A 925 0.90 51.64 50.99
N ARG A 926 0.14 50.93 50.17
CA ARG A 926 0.67 49.94 49.21
C ARG A 926 -0.42 49.52 48.23
#